data_AF-A0A369R879-F1
#
_entry.id   AF-A0A369R879-F1
#
_cell.length_a   1.000
_cell.length_b   1.000
_cell.length_c   1.000
_cell.angle_alpha   90.00
_cell.angle_beta   90.00
_cell.angle_gamma   90.00
#
_symmetry.space_group_name_H-M   'P 1'
#
loop_
_entity.id
_entity.type
_entity.pdbx_description
1 polymer ?
#
loop_
_entity_poly.entity_id
_entity_poly.type
_entity_poly.pdbx_seq_one_letter_code
_entity_poly.pdbx_strand_id
1 'polypeptide(L)'
;MPDKPHRIRILIASPSDVQEERKRAIEVIRQWNASQESVFLEAIDWETYAAPEGDGEPQEKINEQIVDRCDCAVGIFWTRIGTATKVAPGGAVEEIQRLEESGRKVMVYFSNRDIPRTDAKDPQFQRVDKYREEREKKSLCWSYGTHDDFEKYLYHHLNIQIPRWFPELFKSKTTVKRRSKTGFSDQQVWQKYCNKLRNELNTISLLGSSVIQPFPLQLKDIFVPLEMYGGSHESEAMKRCMVGPAKENVLTHRPEHVLKETYKKYKTLLVIGDPGSGKTTLTKYYALTCLEENPPVTLGFEGSVRVFYLPLRDLERNKKGYISLPSNLAAWSRRNNLDIKARTFQEWLDSGISLVLLDGLDEVSDPEQRKEICRWIKQAQGTFDKARFVVTSRPTGYRQDDGITLDFDHQRVAVKDFSHSQQIQFLNNWYRAALLHEIRPEDLSEGEWEAQQSGEAERLATAMIDYFNKPENKGVRELAAVPMLLQIMAILWKERKFLPNRRQDLYSAALDYLLEYRDRVRDREPLLSAEDTRRVLAPVALWMQEVLSFDEADRKAMHEQMQQKLDKLEGNHNAGDICRNLVDRTGVLVEHGKKTYMFRHKTFREYLAGVQLKEVWFEPDRIRTLVEHFGEESGWWDEVIKFFMAQSNEKIFDHFMRELFASSASVDFSPKQKKLLAQVIEESPEKRVDALCEALLNEKEISAYRQRSILDSLKSLNQAAALDNLHRFKKDGIALNQDINELAEDVIRSLEKVAGITRDDKKLTKADTATQEKSGEPDRLIRNPYEHDAQYILIPGGKYLYSVTKQEVIVSDLYVAKYPVTNKQYRSFIDFLAGKPPVKDANLSLNAYQEALHDLAESRDDSLKGFQEYLKEKQKLAGRFRSKYDDDRKFNKDDQPVVGVSWYAARAYCLWLTMLAGDKAEYRLPTEVEWEWAAGGRRDKPDEVLEVRSYPWGDTPEPSSKYANYDATEGATTPVGRYPDGATPEGLYDMAGNVWEWMENWYDDNTKRSKALRGGSWSLNAVNLLCSARYGNYPQFRYYYFGFRVVRPSPLA
;
A
#
# COMPACT_ATOMS: atom_id res chain seq x y z
N MET A 1 -11.60 20.67 49.55
CA MET A 1 -10.49 19.70 49.76
C MET A 1 -11.00 18.37 49.26
N PRO A 2 -10.31 17.65 48.36
CA PRO A 2 -10.73 16.32 47.99
C PRO A 2 -10.64 15.41 49.22
N ASP A 3 -11.67 14.60 49.46
CA ASP A 3 -11.72 13.65 50.58
C ASP A 3 -10.46 12.76 50.52
N LYS A 4 -9.70 12.69 51.63
CA LYS A 4 -8.52 11.82 51.70
C LYS A 4 -8.98 10.36 51.52
N PRO A 5 -8.33 9.58 50.64
CA PRO A 5 -8.69 8.18 50.45
C PRO A 5 -8.55 7.41 51.77
N HIS A 6 -9.47 6.46 52.00
CA HIS A 6 -9.44 5.61 53.18
C HIS A 6 -8.19 4.74 53.14
N ARG A 7 -7.36 4.86 54.17
CA ARG A 7 -6.06 4.19 54.25
C ARG A 7 -6.22 2.82 54.90
N ILE A 8 -5.75 1.77 54.23
CA ILE A 8 -5.66 0.40 54.74
C ILE A 8 -4.18 0.02 54.80
N ARG A 9 -3.70 -0.42 55.94
CA ARG A 9 -2.31 -0.86 56.14
C ARG A 9 -2.19 -2.35 55.86
N ILE A 10 -1.38 -2.70 54.87
CA ILE A 10 -1.13 -4.08 54.47
C ILE A 10 0.31 -4.46 54.82
N LEU A 11 0.47 -5.45 55.71
CA LEU A 11 1.78 -5.98 56.10
C LEU A 11 2.31 -6.93 55.02
N ILE A 12 3.60 -6.82 54.67
CA ILE A 12 4.26 -7.80 53.81
C ILE A 12 5.13 -8.72 54.67
N ALA A 13 4.53 -9.80 55.16
CA ALA A 13 5.20 -10.80 55.99
C ALA A 13 6.01 -11.75 55.10
N SER A 14 7.33 -11.73 55.23
CA SER A 14 8.19 -12.57 54.39
C SER A 14 9.56 -12.84 55.02
N PRO A 15 10.13 -14.05 54.85
CA PRO A 15 11.51 -14.34 55.22
C PRO A 15 12.53 -13.66 54.29
N SER A 16 13.82 -13.75 54.65
CA SER A 16 14.89 -13.01 53.97
C SER A 16 15.24 -13.52 52.56
N ASP A 17 14.75 -14.68 52.14
CA ASP A 17 15.07 -15.32 50.84
C ASP A 17 14.13 -14.90 49.71
N VAL A 18 13.08 -14.13 49.99
CA VAL A 18 12.10 -13.62 49.01
C VAL A 18 12.10 -12.09 48.90
N GLN A 19 13.29 -11.47 49.04
CA GLN A 19 13.45 -10.01 48.97
C GLN A 19 12.95 -9.40 47.65
N GLU A 20 13.15 -10.10 46.53
CA GLU A 20 12.67 -9.64 45.22
C GLU A 20 11.14 -9.66 45.13
N GLU A 21 10.48 -10.71 45.62
CA GLU A 21 9.02 -10.75 45.68
C GLU A 21 8.45 -9.71 46.63
N ARG A 22 9.13 -9.41 47.74
CA ARG A 22 8.76 -8.32 48.63
C ARG A 22 8.76 -6.97 47.91
N LYS A 23 9.83 -6.64 47.17
CA LYS A 23 9.90 -5.40 46.36
C LYS A 23 8.78 -5.35 45.32
N ARG A 24 8.55 -6.45 44.61
CA ARG A 24 7.49 -6.57 43.60
C ARG A 24 6.10 -6.43 44.20
N ALA A 25 5.86 -6.97 45.40
CA ALA A 25 4.59 -6.79 46.10
C ALA A 25 4.30 -5.32 46.41
N ILE A 26 5.32 -4.55 46.83
CA ILE A 26 5.19 -3.09 47.03
C ILE A 26 4.85 -2.39 45.71
N GLU A 27 5.49 -2.78 44.60
CA GLU A 27 5.19 -2.22 43.28
C GLU A 27 3.78 -2.54 42.80
N VAL A 28 3.32 -3.78 42.99
CA VAL A 28 1.96 -4.21 42.69
C VAL A 28 0.94 -3.42 43.52
N ILE A 29 1.22 -3.20 44.81
CA ILE A 29 0.36 -2.36 45.67
C ILE A 29 0.35 -0.90 45.18
N ARG A 30 1.49 -0.35 44.74
CA ARG A 30 1.54 1.00 44.13
C ARG A 30 0.73 1.08 42.83
N GLN A 31 0.84 0.06 41.97
CA GLN A 31 0.05 -0.04 40.75
C GLN A 31 -1.44 -0.15 41.06
N TRP A 32 -1.81 -0.97 42.05
CA TRP A 32 -3.19 -1.11 42.51
C TRP A 32 -3.72 0.23 43.04
N ASN A 33 -2.96 0.94 43.89
CA ASN A 33 -3.34 2.26 44.38
C ASN A 33 -3.56 3.28 43.25
N ALA A 34 -2.76 3.24 42.19
CA ALA A 34 -2.94 4.13 41.04
C ALA A 34 -4.27 3.88 40.28
N SER A 35 -4.89 2.72 40.50
CA SER A 35 -6.18 2.33 39.90
C SER A 35 -7.40 2.62 40.79
N GLN A 36 -7.21 3.09 42.02
CA GLN A 36 -8.27 3.24 43.03
C GLN A 36 -8.41 4.70 43.47
N GLU A 37 -9.64 5.23 43.49
CA GLU A 37 -9.91 6.62 43.85
C GLU A 37 -10.24 6.82 45.33
N SER A 38 -10.83 5.81 46.00
CA SER A 38 -11.40 5.94 47.35
C SER A 38 -10.62 5.24 48.45
N VAL A 39 -9.73 4.31 48.10
CA VAL A 39 -8.99 3.45 49.04
C VAL A 39 -7.51 3.46 48.67
N PHE A 40 -6.66 3.59 49.67
CA PHE A 40 -5.21 3.58 49.53
C PHE A 40 -4.60 2.49 50.42
N LEU A 41 -3.94 1.52 49.81
CA LEU A 41 -3.16 0.49 50.51
C LEU A 41 -1.77 1.02 50.86
N GLU A 42 -1.49 1.19 52.14
CA GLU A 42 -0.15 1.46 52.63
C GLU A 42 0.57 0.13 52.86
N ALA A 43 1.56 -0.19 52.03
CA ALA A 43 2.46 -1.33 52.26
C ALA A 43 3.37 -1.03 53.46
N ILE A 44 3.32 -1.88 54.48
CA ILE A 44 4.12 -1.77 55.71
C ILE A 44 5.20 -2.86 55.71
N ASP A 45 6.44 -2.46 55.97
CA ASP A 45 7.60 -3.33 56.12
C ASP A 45 8.34 -3.01 57.43
N TRP A 46 8.87 -4.02 58.11
CA TRP A 46 9.49 -3.89 59.43
C TRP A 46 10.77 -3.03 59.40
N GLU A 47 11.55 -3.07 58.32
CA GLU A 47 12.81 -2.32 58.17
C GLU A 47 12.61 -0.79 58.09
N THR A 48 11.39 -0.34 57.76
CA THR A 48 11.06 1.09 57.56
C THR A 48 10.17 1.68 58.65
N TYR A 49 9.57 0.84 59.50
CA TYR A 49 8.53 1.26 60.45
C TYR A 49 8.80 0.90 61.93
N ALA A 50 9.88 0.17 62.24
CA ALA A 50 10.32 -0.12 63.61
C ALA A 50 11.34 0.91 64.13
N ALA A 51 11.20 1.34 65.38
CA ALA A 51 12.21 2.16 66.08
C ALA A 51 12.96 1.31 67.13
N PRO A 52 14.30 1.48 67.30
CA PRO A 52 15.06 0.76 68.32
C PRO A 52 14.55 1.11 69.74
N GLU A 53 14.18 0.10 70.52
CA GLU A 53 13.66 0.27 71.90
C GLU A 53 14.29 -0.78 72.82
N GLY A 54 14.72 -0.38 74.03
CA GLY A 54 15.71 -1.11 74.84
C GLY A 54 15.20 -2.20 75.79
N ASP A 55 13.87 -2.35 75.94
CA ASP A 55 13.27 -3.28 76.91
C ASP A 55 12.28 -4.24 76.23
N GLY A 56 12.59 -5.54 76.19
CA GLY A 56 11.71 -6.60 75.69
C GLY A 56 12.33 -7.51 74.61
N GLU A 57 11.57 -8.49 74.14
CA GLU A 57 11.99 -9.37 73.03
C GLU A 57 11.83 -8.64 71.68
N PRO A 58 12.83 -8.68 70.77
CA PRO A 58 12.80 -7.91 69.52
C PRO A 58 11.57 -8.17 68.65
N GLN A 59 11.12 -9.42 68.54
CA GLN A 59 9.94 -9.78 67.74
C GLN A 59 8.65 -9.22 68.37
N GLU A 60 8.52 -9.27 69.70
CA GLU A 60 7.34 -8.74 70.40
C GLU A 60 7.20 -7.23 70.22
N LYS A 61 8.33 -6.51 70.19
CA LYS A 61 8.34 -5.07 69.89
C LYS A 61 7.99 -4.74 68.45
N ILE A 62 8.46 -5.53 67.47
CA ILE A 62 8.04 -5.40 66.07
C ILE A 62 6.54 -5.63 65.95
N ASN A 63 6.01 -6.63 66.66
CA ASN A 63 4.58 -6.90 66.65
C ASN A 63 3.75 -5.74 67.23
N GLU A 64 4.12 -5.20 68.40
CA GLU A 64 3.46 -4.06 69.05
C GLU A 64 3.51 -2.77 68.20
N GLN A 65 4.66 -2.50 67.57
CA GLN A 65 4.88 -1.26 66.83
C GLN A 65 4.26 -1.30 65.41
N ILE A 66 4.22 -2.48 64.77
CA ILE A 66 3.93 -2.63 63.35
C ILE A 66 2.72 -3.53 63.11
N VAL A 67 2.81 -4.81 63.51
CA VAL A 67 1.83 -5.84 63.15
C VAL A 67 0.45 -5.52 63.71
N ASP A 68 0.38 -5.10 64.97
CA ASP A 68 -0.88 -4.80 65.66
C ASP A 68 -1.62 -3.58 65.05
N ARG A 69 -0.94 -2.80 64.20
CA ARG A 69 -1.47 -1.61 63.51
C ARG A 69 -1.83 -1.84 62.05
N CYS A 70 -1.64 -3.06 61.53
CA CYS A 70 -2.02 -3.44 60.17
C CYS A 70 -3.45 -3.95 60.10
N ASP A 71 -4.11 -3.73 58.96
CA ASP A 71 -5.50 -4.12 58.71
C ASP A 71 -5.59 -5.49 58.01
N CYS A 72 -4.58 -5.84 57.23
CA CYS A 72 -4.44 -7.13 56.54
C CYS A 72 -2.97 -7.45 56.22
N ALA A 73 -2.68 -8.63 55.67
CA ALA A 73 -1.32 -9.01 55.29
C ALA A 73 -1.21 -9.85 54.01
N VAL A 74 0.00 -9.82 53.44
CA VAL A 74 0.48 -10.72 52.39
C VAL A 74 1.68 -11.49 52.93
N GLY A 75 1.53 -12.80 53.06
CA GLY A 75 2.59 -13.74 53.41
C GLY A 75 3.28 -14.29 52.16
N ILE A 76 4.60 -14.27 52.07
CA ILE A 76 5.36 -14.79 50.92
C ILE A 76 6.45 -15.73 51.44
N PHE A 77 6.52 -16.95 50.94
CA PHE A 77 7.47 -17.97 51.36
C PHE A 77 8.10 -18.70 50.16
N TRP A 78 9.38 -19.08 50.28
CA TRP A 78 10.06 -19.94 49.30
C TRP A 78 10.82 -21.07 50.00
N THR A 79 12.09 -20.91 50.32
CA THR A 79 12.94 -21.97 50.88
C THR A 79 13.16 -21.87 52.38
N ARG A 80 12.91 -20.70 52.99
CA ARG A 80 13.12 -20.46 54.42
C ARG A 80 11.82 -20.10 55.13
N ILE A 81 11.65 -20.57 56.37
CA ILE A 81 10.54 -20.17 57.24
C ILE A 81 10.93 -18.97 58.11
N GLY A 82 12.23 -18.80 58.37
CA GLY A 82 12.80 -17.75 59.21
C GLY A 82 13.36 -18.27 60.53
N THR A 83 13.87 -17.36 61.36
CA THR A 83 14.37 -17.68 62.71
C THR A 83 13.19 -17.98 63.62
N ALA A 84 13.27 -19.10 64.36
CA ALA A 84 12.23 -19.48 65.32
C ALA A 84 12.10 -18.42 66.41
N THR A 85 10.87 -18.10 66.76
CA THR A 85 10.52 -17.22 67.86
C THR A 85 10.05 -18.06 69.05
N LYS A 86 9.72 -17.45 70.19
CA LYS A 86 9.20 -18.21 71.34
C LYS A 86 7.87 -18.92 71.07
N VAL A 87 7.09 -18.43 70.10
CA VAL A 87 5.71 -18.87 69.87
C VAL A 87 5.44 -19.40 68.45
N ALA A 88 6.35 -19.19 67.50
CA ALA A 88 6.17 -19.60 66.11
C ALA A 88 7.48 -20.11 65.45
N PRO A 89 7.38 -20.92 64.39
CA PRO A 89 8.54 -21.41 63.67
C PRO A 89 9.29 -20.34 62.86
N GLY A 90 8.78 -19.13 62.75
CA GLY A 90 9.44 -18.03 62.03
C GLY A 90 8.76 -16.70 62.34
N GLY A 91 9.50 -15.59 62.27
CA GLY A 91 8.94 -14.24 62.49
C GLY A 91 7.74 -13.93 61.58
N ALA A 92 7.86 -14.20 60.27
CA ALA A 92 6.76 -14.01 59.32
C ALA A 92 5.54 -14.92 59.62
N VAL A 93 5.76 -16.08 60.23
CA VAL A 93 4.66 -16.97 60.65
C VAL A 93 3.96 -16.41 61.89
N GLU A 94 4.73 -15.89 62.85
CA GLU A 94 4.19 -15.21 64.03
C GLU A 94 3.35 -13.99 63.65
N GLU A 95 3.85 -13.17 62.73
CA GLU A 95 3.16 -11.98 62.21
C GLU A 95 1.79 -12.33 61.61
N ILE A 96 1.75 -13.39 60.77
CA ILE A 96 0.52 -13.88 60.15
C ILE A 96 -0.44 -14.42 61.23
N GLN A 97 0.05 -15.25 62.15
CA GLN A 97 -0.78 -15.85 63.19
C GLN A 97 -1.38 -14.79 64.10
N ARG A 98 -0.59 -13.80 64.52
CA ARG A 98 -1.05 -12.70 65.38
C ARG A 98 -2.14 -11.85 64.71
N LEU A 99 -2.00 -11.56 63.42
CA LEU A 99 -3.05 -10.85 62.67
C LEU A 99 -4.34 -11.67 62.59
N GLU A 100 -4.25 -12.97 62.40
CA GLU A 100 -5.44 -13.83 62.32
C GLU A 100 -6.14 -14.04 63.66
N GLU A 101 -5.39 -14.17 64.76
CA GLU A 101 -5.94 -14.24 66.12
C GLU A 101 -6.73 -12.97 66.47
N SER A 102 -6.33 -11.82 65.89
CA SER A 102 -7.07 -10.57 65.97
C SER A 102 -8.20 -10.41 64.94
N GLY A 103 -8.50 -11.46 64.16
CA GLY A 103 -9.59 -11.51 63.18
C GLY A 103 -9.31 -10.90 61.80
N ARG A 104 -8.08 -10.42 61.57
CA ARG A 104 -7.65 -9.76 60.32
C ARG A 104 -7.36 -10.79 59.23
N LYS A 105 -7.36 -10.34 57.97
CA LYS A 105 -7.31 -11.23 56.80
C LYS A 105 -5.93 -11.25 56.16
N VAL A 106 -5.52 -12.43 55.70
CA VAL A 106 -4.18 -12.68 55.16
C VAL A 106 -4.25 -13.47 53.86
N MET A 107 -3.47 -13.05 52.86
CA MET A 107 -3.19 -13.83 51.64
C MET A 107 -1.81 -14.46 51.77
N VAL A 108 -1.65 -15.75 51.46
CA VAL A 108 -0.37 -16.45 51.59
C VAL A 108 0.06 -17.08 50.25
N TYR A 109 1.31 -16.84 49.86
CA TYR A 109 1.92 -17.28 48.61
C TYR A 109 3.17 -18.12 48.86
N PHE A 110 3.29 -19.22 48.11
CA PHE A 110 4.46 -20.10 48.11
C PHE A 110 5.12 -20.15 46.72
N SER A 111 6.41 -19.89 46.64
CA SER A 111 7.15 -20.00 45.39
C SER A 111 7.43 -21.47 45.04
N ASN A 112 7.10 -21.87 43.82
CA ASN A 112 7.44 -23.18 43.24
C ASN A 112 8.66 -23.08 42.29
N ARG A 113 9.46 -22.02 42.39
CA ARG A 113 10.69 -21.85 41.58
C ARG A 113 11.69 -22.96 41.88
N ASP A 114 12.48 -23.33 40.88
CA ASP A 114 13.52 -24.36 41.01
C ASP A 114 14.42 -24.10 42.22
N ILE A 115 14.46 -25.07 43.13
CA ILE A 115 15.23 -24.99 44.37
C ILE A 115 16.63 -25.54 44.09
N PRO A 116 17.71 -24.78 44.40
CA PRO A 116 19.07 -25.31 44.33
C PRO A 116 19.20 -26.61 45.14
N ARG A 117 19.91 -27.63 44.60
CA ARG A 117 20.05 -28.95 45.25
C ARG A 117 20.63 -28.89 46.68
N THR A 118 21.32 -27.80 47.03
CA THR A 118 21.83 -27.52 48.38
C THR A 118 20.73 -27.15 49.37
N ASP A 119 19.69 -26.45 48.93
CA ASP A 119 18.64 -25.88 49.78
C ASP A 119 17.52 -26.90 50.06
N ALA A 120 17.32 -27.87 49.17
CA ALA A 120 16.34 -28.96 49.36
C ALA A 120 16.65 -29.89 50.57
N LYS A 121 17.89 -29.85 51.09
CA LYS A 121 18.31 -30.57 52.31
C LYS A 121 18.32 -29.68 53.56
N ASP A 122 18.00 -28.40 53.44
CA ASP A 122 17.97 -27.47 54.56
C ASP A 122 16.76 -27.78 55.47
N PRO A 123 16.95 -27.96 56.79
CA PRO A 123 15.85 -28.09 57.75
C PRO A 123 14.82 -26.95 57.68
N GLN A 124 15.20 -25.77 57.20
CA GLN A 124 14.28 -24.65 56.95
C GLN A 124 13.26 -24.95 55.84
N PHE A 125 13.67 -25.63 54.77
CA PHE A 125 12.78 -25.98 53.66
C PHE A 125 11.69 -26.96 54.11
N GLN A 126 12.06 -27.99 54.87
CA GLN A 126 11.10 -28.94 55.46
C GLN A 126 10.09 -28.25 56.39
N ARG A 127 10.49 -27.15 57.05
CA ARG A 127 9.59 -26.36 57.90
C ARG A 127 8.64 -25.50 57.06
N VAL A 128 9.05 -25.00 55.89
CA VAL A 128 8.15 -24.32 54.94
C VAL A 128 7.12 -25.29 54.39
N ASP A 129 7.53 -26.49 53.97
CA ASP A 129 6.61 -27.52 53.48
C ASP A 129 5.60 -27.93 54.56
N LYS A 130 6.07 -28.18 55.79
CA LYS A 130 5.18 -28.48 56.92
C LYS A 130 4.19 -27.34 57.20
N TYR A 131 4.67 -26.09 57.19
CA TYR A 131 3.81 -24.93 57.38
C TYR A 131 2.78 -24.78 56.25
N ARG A 132 3.19 -25.00 55.00
CA ARG A 132 2.32 -25.01 53.83
C ARG A 132 1.21 -26.04 53.97
N GLU A 133 1.53 -27.28 54.32
CA GLU A 133 0.54 -28.35 54.53
C GLU A 133 -0.46 -28.02 55.66
N GLU A 134 0.03 -27.49 56.78
CA GLU A 134 -0.82 -27.05 57.89
C GLU A 134 -1.74 -25.90 57.50
N ARG A 135 -1.26 -25.02 56.61
CA ARG A 135 -1.95 -23.83 56.16
C ARG A 135 -3.01 -24.11 55.11
N GLU A 136 -2.71 -24.96 54.13
CA GLU A 136 -3.64 -25.38 53.08
C GLU A 136 -4.87 -26.11 53.67
N LYS A 137 -4.74 -26.73 54.85
CA LYS A 137 -5.88 -27.29 55.61
C LYS A 137 -6.82 -26.24 56.21
N LYS A 138 -6.34 -25.01 56.42
CA LYS A 138 -7.08 -23.93 57.11
C LYS A 138 -7.54 -22.82 56.15
N SER A 139 -6.80 -22.56 55.08
CA SER A 139 -7.05 -21.44 54.16
C SER A 139 -6.49 -21.71 52.76
N LEU A 140 -7.10 -21.11 51.74
CA LEU A 140 -6.59 -21.20 50.37
C LEU A 140 -5.26 -20.44 50.25
N CYS A 141 -4.20 -21.17 49.93
CA CYS A 141 -2.88 -20.62 49.62
C CYS A 141 -2.65 -20.64 48.11
N TRP A 142 -1.79 -19.76 47.61
CA TRP A 142 -1.47 -19.71 46.18
C TRP A 142 -0.02 -20.05 45.92
N SER A 143 0.27 -20.63 44.75
CA SER A 143 1.64 -20.89 44.32
C SER A 143 1.96 -20.25 42.99
N TYR A 144 3.22 -19.89 42.79
CA TYR A 144 3.69 -19.22 41.59
C TYR A 144 5.03 -19.80 41.12
N GLY A 145 5.18 -19.95 39.79
CA GLY A 145 6.39 -20.49 39.16
C GLY A 145 7.40 -19.41 38.76
N THR A 146 6.94 -18.18 38.50
CA THR A 146 7.81 -17.04 38.14
C THR A 146 7.42 -15.78 38.91
N HIS A 147 8.31 -14.79 38.94
CA HIS A 147 8.01 -13.51 39.57
C HIS A 147 6.88 -12.74 38.86
N ASP A 148 6.77 -12.86 37.54
CA ASP A 148 5.73 -12.19 36.76
C ASP A 148 4.35 -12.83 37.02
N ASP A 149 4.31 -14.14 37.27
CA ASP A 149 3.09 -14.83 37.71
C ASP A 149 2.66 -14.34 39.10
N PHE A 150 3.61 -14.20 40.03
CA PHE A 150 3.36 -13.65 41.35
C PHE A 150 2.73 -12.25 41.29
N GLU A 151 3.27 -11.35 40.46
CA GLU A 151 2.72 -10.00 40.30
C GLU A 151 1.29 -10.00 39.75
N LYS A 152 1.04 -10.80 38.70
CA LYS A 152 -0.30 -10.97 38.11
C LYS A 152 -1.30 -11.49 39.13
N TYR A 153 -0.93 -12.55 39.86
CA TYR A 153 -1.80 -13.16 40.86
C TYR A 153 -2.06 -12.23 42.04
N LEU A 154 -1.03 -11.54 42.54
CA LEU A 154 -1.20 -10.58 43.63
C LEU A 154 -2.10 -9.42 43.21
N TYR A 155 -1.89 -8.82 42.03
CA TYR A 155 -2.75 -7.74 41.54
C TYR A 155 -4.21 -8.21 41.37
N HIS A 156 -4.42 -9.40 40.83
CA HIS A 156 -5.75 -9.99 40.69
C HIS A 156 -6.41 -10.23 42.05
N HIS A 157 -5.68 -10.82 43.01
CA HIS A 157 -6.21 -11.11 44.34
C HIS A 157 -6.49 -9.84 45.15
N LEU A 158 -5.68 -8.78 45.03
CA LEU A 158 -5.99 -7.48 45.66
C LEU A 158 -7.34 -6.92 45.17
N ASN A 159 -7.64 -7.03 43.88
CA ASN A 159 -8.93 -6.59 43.32
C ASN A 159 -10.13 -7.39 43.81
N ILE A 160 -9.92 -8.65 44.23
CA ILE A 160 -10.99 -9.51 44.76
C ILE A 160 -11.12 -9.37 46.27
N GLN A 161 -10.01 -9.46 46.99
CA GLN A 161 -9.98 -9.62 48.43
C GLN A 161 -10.17 -8.29 49.16
N ILE A 162 -9.58 -7.19 48.70
CA ILE A 162 -9.69 -5.90 49.40
C ILE A 162 -11.16 -5.41 49.44
N PRO A 163 -11.93 -5.43 48.34
CA PRO A 163 -13.36 -5.09 48.39
C PRO A 163 -14.20 -6.06 49.23
N ARG A 164 -13.78 -7.33 49.31
CA ARG A 164 -14.47 -8.36 50.10
C ARG A 164 -14.20 -8.22 51.60
N TRP A 165 -12.98 -7.83 51.99
CA TRP A 165 -12.57 -7.70 53.39
C TRP A 165 -13.05 -6.40 54.01
N PHE A 166 -13.14 -5.33 53.21
CA PHE A 166 -13.56 -4.00 53.65
C PHE A 166 -14.77 -3.46 52.88
N PRO A 167 -15.88 -4.22 52.77
CA PRO A 167 -17.00 -3.90 51.89
C PRO A 167 -17.61 -2.52 52.17
N GLU A 168 -17.57 -2.05 53.41
CA GLU A 168 -17.99 -0.70 53.82
C GLU A 168 -17.22 0.44 53.14
N LEU A 169 -15.95 0.23 52.78
CA LEU A 169 -15.14 1.21 52.05
C LEU A 169 -15.49 1.25 50.55
N PHE A 170 -16.20 0.23 50.07
CA PHE A 170 -16.63 0.07 48.67
C PHE A 170 -18.16 0.14 48.50
N LYS A 171 -18.92 0.36 49.58
CA LYS A 171 -20.38 0.59 49.52
C LYS A 171 -20.65 1.98 48.94
N SER A 172 -20.98 2.04 47.65
CA SER A 172 -21.68 3.18 47.08
C SER A 172 -23.00 3.36 47.82
N LYS A 173 -23.27 4.56 48.34
CA LYS A 173 -24.58 4.95 48.90
C LYS A 173 -25.72 4.43 48.01
N THR A 174 -26.42 3.41 48.47
CA THR A 174 -27.68 2.97 47.89
C THR A 174 -28.74 4.00 48.26
N THR A 175 -29.25 4.69 47.25
CA THR A 175 -30.61 5.25 47.17
C THR A 175 -31.06 6.19 48.29
N VAL A 176 -30.58 7.44 48.26
CA VAL A 176 -31.44 8.58 48.65
C VAL A 176 -31.64 9.44 47.41
N LYS A 177 -32.92 9.60 47.05
CA LYS A 177 -33.42 10.58 46.08
C LYS A 177 -32.75 11.94 46.31
N ARG A 178 -31.68 12.23 45.58
CA ARG A 178 -31.23 13.59 45.33
C ARG A 178 -31.30 13.77 43.83
N ARG A 179 -32.25 14.60 43.41
CA ARG A 179 -32.24 15.23 42.09
C ARG A 179 -30.87 15.90 41.91
N SER A 180 -29.94 15.22 41.23
CA SER A 180 -28.85 15.89 40.53
C SER A 180 -29.34 16.14 39.12
N LYS A 181 -29.32 17.40 38.72
CA LYS A 181 -29.45 17.77 37.31
C LYS A 181 -28.37 17.01 36.51
N THR A 182 -28.83 16.26 35.50
CA THR A 182 -28.11 15.80 34.30
C THR A 182 -26.89 14.87 34.47
N GLY A 183 -27.10 13.56 34.55
CA GLY A 183 -26.08 12.52 34.29
C GLY A 183 -26.64 11.49 33.29
N PHE A 184 -25.86 11.16 32.26
CA PHE A 184 -26.34 10.39 31.10
C PHE A 184 -26.14 8.86 31.29
N SER A 185 -27.03 7.99 30.80
CA SER A 185 -26.89 6.52 30.77
C SER A 185 -25.79 6.05 29.80
N ASP A 186 -25.28 4.80 29.90
CA ASP A 186 -24.27 4.25 28.96
C ASP A 186 -24.72 4.37 27.49
N GLN A 187 -26.00 4.10 27.23
CA GLN A 187 -26.62 4.29 25.92
C GLN A 187 -26.59 5.76 25.47
N GLN A 188 -26.77 6.70 26.40
CA GLN A 188 -26.67 8.13 26.11
C GLN A 188 -25.21 8.59 25.91
N VAL A 189 -24.23 7.99 26.62
CA VAL A 189 -22.79 8.25 26.40
C VAL A 189 -22.35 7.72 25.03
N TRP A 190 -22.79 6.51 24.67
CA TRP A 190 -22.58 5.94 23.34
C TRP A 190 -23.23 6.81 22.24
N GLN A 191 -24.48 7.24 22.41
CA GLN A 191 -25.14 8.13 21.45
C GLN A 191 -24.41 9.46 21.29
N LYS A 192 -23.88 10.04 22.38
CA LYS A 192 -23.05 11.26 22.31
C LYS A 192 -21.75 11.02 21.54
N TYR A 193 -21.07 9.90 21.79
CA TYR A 193 -19.90 9.49 21.03
C TYR A 193 -20.22 9.35 19.54
N CYS A 194 -21.27 8.61 19.20
CA CYS A 194 -21.73 8.40 17.83
C CYS A 194 -22.11 9.71 17.13
N ASN A 195 -22.81 10.62 17.79
CA ASN A 195 -23.18 11.92 17.21
C ASN A 195 -21.97 12.80 16.96
N LYS A 196 -21.01 12.81 17.89
CA LYS A 196 -19.75 13.55 17.69
C LYS A 196 -18.95 12.94 16.55
N LEU A 197 -18.79 11.62 16.54
CA LEU A 197 -18.11 10.90 15.47
C LEU A 197 -18.77 11.16 14.10
N ARG A 198 -20.11 11.14 14.04
CA ARG A 198 -20.87 11.48 12.82
C ARG A 198 -20.56 12.91 12.37
N ASN A 199 -20.57 13.89 13.26
CA ASN A 199 -20.27 15.28 12.92
C ASN A 199 -18.82 15.46 12.42
N GLU A 200 -17.86 14.76 13.03
CA GLU A 200 -16.45 14.83 12.61
C GLU A 200 -16.21 14.14 11.25
N LEU A 201 -16.94 13.07 10.93
CA LEU A 201 -16.69 12.27 9.72
C LEU A 201 -17.61 12.58 8.54
N ASN A 202 -18.79 13.19 8.74
CA ASN A 202 -19.82 13.38 7.70
C ASN A 202 -19.51 14.51 6.71
N THR A 203 -18.51 15.35 6.97
CA THR A 203 -18.11 16.39 6.01
C THR A 203 -16.90 15.93 5.20
N ILE A 204 -17.02 15.97 3.87
CA ILE A 204 -15.83 15.92 3.01
C ILE A 204 -15.44 17.35 2.73
N SER A 205 -14.24 17.69 3.12
CA SER A 205 -13.57 18.92 2.72
C SER A 205 -12.54 18.61 1.64
N LEU A 206 -12.28 19.56 0.74
CA LEU A 206 -11.33 19.44 -0.36
C LEU A 206 -9.98 18.84 0.07
N LEU A 207 -9.60 19.14 1.31
CA LEU A 207 -8.34 18.76 1.94
C LEU A 207 -8.54 18.20 3.37
N GLY A 208 -9.76 17.82 3.77
CA GLY A 208 -9.99 17.19 5.09
C GLY A 208 -10.06 18.12 6.32
N SER A 209 -10.19 19.46 6.18
CA SER A 209 -10.68 20.34 7.26
C SER A 209 -12.03 20.96 6.93
N SER A 210 -12.99 20.83 7.86
CA SER A 210 -14.34 21.42 7.80
C SER A 210 -14.35 22.94 7.63
N VAL A 211 -13.21 23.62 7.82
CA VAL A 211 -13.05 25.07 7.66
C VAL A 211 -12.84 25.48 6.20
N ILE A 212 -12.37 24.55 5.35
CA ILE A 212 -11.82 24.86 4.01
C ILE A 212 -12.90 24.94 2.93
N GLN A 213 -14.13 24.48 3.17
CA GLN A 213 -15.18 24.56 2.16
C GLN A 213 -16.01 25.86 2.23
N PRO A 214 -16.40 26.44 1.08
CA PRO A 214 -17.47 27.43 1.06
C PRO A 214 -18.85 26.80 1.36
N PHE A 215 -19.03 25.50 1.06
CA PHE A 215 -20.26 24.72 1.28
C PHE A 215 -19.90 23.36 1.90
N PRO A 216 -20.32 23.04 3.13
CA PRO A 216 -20.04 21.74 3.74
C PRO A 216 -20.84 20.64 3.02
N LEU A 217 -20.19 19.89 2.13
CA LEU A 217 -20.81 18.76 1.43
C LEU A 217 -20.86 17.52 2.33
N GLN A 218 -21.99 16.81 2.33
CA GLN A 218 -22.08 15.54 3.06
C GLN A 218 -21.34 14.44 2.31
N LEU A 219 -20.54 13.65 3.04
CA LEU A 219 -19.78 12.51 2.50
C LEU A 219 -20.69 11.56 1.71
N LYS A 220 -21.88 11.29 2.24
CA LYS A 220 -22.84 10.36 1.62
C LYS A 220 -23.34 10.83 0.26
N ASP A 221 -23.47 12.14 0.06
CA ASP A 221 -24.04 12.70 -1.17
C ASP A 221 -23.05 12.61 -2.33
N ILE A 222 -21.75 12.57 -2.04
CA ILE A 222 -20.68 12.54 -3.06
C ILE A 222 -19.87 11.24 -3.08
N PHE A 223 -20.11 10.31 -2.15
CA PHE A 223 -19.35 9.07 -2.05
C PHE A 223 -19.59 8.18 -3.27
N VAL A 224 -18.50 7.69 -3.85
CA VAL A 224 -18.49 6.64 -4.86
C VAL A 224 -17.71 5.45 -4.31
N PRO A 225 -18.30 4.25 -4.20
CA PRO A 225 -17.62 3.07 -3.67
C PRO A 225 -16.33 2.77 -4.44
N LEU A 226 -15.21 2.70 -3.73
CA LEU A 226 -13.92 2.38 -4.34
C LEU A 226 -13.84 0.91 -4.74
N GLU A 227 -13.24 0.64 -5.90
CA GLU A 227 -12.91 -0.73 -6.28
C GLU A 227 -11.58 -1.15 -5.64
N MET A 228 -11.46 -2.43 -5.29
CA MET A 228 -10.25 -2.98 -4.67
C MET A 228 -9.83 -4.32 -5.30
N TYR A 229 -8.52 -4.58 -5.30
CA TYR A 229 -7.95 -5.90 -5.60
C TYR A 229 -7.87 -6.72 -4.31
N GLY A 230 -8.42 -7.94 -4.32
CA GLY A 230 -8.32 -8.87 -3.20
C GLY A 230 -7.00 -9.64 -3.25
N GLY A 231 -6.19 -9.55 -2.19
CA GLY A 231 -4.99 -10.37 -1.99
C GLY A 231 -5.10 -11.26 -0.76
N SER A 232 -5.85 -12.36 -0.84
CA SER A 232 -5.61 -13.49 0.05
C SER A 232 -5.89 -14.82 -0.63
N HIS A 233 -4.92 -15.74 -0.49
CA HIS A 233 -4.99 -17.15 -0.84
C HIS A 233 -5.68 -17.54 -2.17
N GLU A 234 -5.06 -17.14 -3.29
CA GLU A 234 -4.76 -18.12 -4.36
C GLU A 234 -3.64 -19.11 -3.92
N SER A 235 -3.49 -19.40 -2.63
CA SER A 235 -2.45 -20.29 -2.09
C SER A 235 -3.04 -21.50 -1.36
N GLU A 236 -4.19 -21.39 -0.68
CA GLU A 236 -4.86 -22.57 -0.09
C GLU A 236 -6.06 -23.06 -0.90
N ALA A 237 -6.83 -22.16 -1.53
CA ALA A 237 -7.81 -22.53 -2.54
C ALA A 237 -7.12 -23.12 -3.78
N MET A 238 -5.97 -22.57 -4.18
CA MET A 238 -5.18 -23.04 -5.32
C MET A 238 -4.39 -24.32 -5.01
N LYS A 239 -3.92 -24.52 -3.77
CA LYS A 239 -3.43 -25.84 -3.31
C LYS A 239 -4.53 -26.92 -3.36
N ARG A 240 -5.81 -26.56 -3.17
CA ARG A 240 -6.95 -27.48 -3.34
C ARG A 240 -7.42 -27.61 -4.80
N CYS A 241 -7.22 -26.59 -5.65
CA CYS A 241 -7.62 -26.61 -7.06
C CYS A 241 -6.63 -27.34 -7.99
N MET A 242 -5.58 -27.98 -7.47
CA MET A 242 -4.80 -28.96 -8.25
C MET A 242 -5.61 -30.23 -8.60
N VAL A 243 -6.85 -30.39 -8.07
CA VAL A 243 -7.83 -31.38 -8.53
C VAL A 243 -9.25 -30.80 -8.44
N GLY A 244 -9.79 -30.25 -9.53
CA GLY A 244 -11.24 -30.02 -9.68
C GLY A 244 -11.65 -28.69 -10.32
N PRO A 245 -12.86 -28.63 -10.92
CA PRO A 245 -13.31 -27.48 -11.70
C PRO A 245 -13.64 -26.30 -10.78
N ALA A 246 -12.94 -25.19 -10.98
CA ALA A 246 -13.13 -23.95 -10.25
C ALA A 246 -14.55 -23.42 -10.45
N LYS A 247 -15.32 -23.32 -9.35
CA LYS A 247 -16.50 -22.45 -9.31
C LYS A 247 -16.05 -21.00 -9.39
N GLU A 248 -16.80 -20.23 -10.18
CA GLU A 248 -16.73 -18.77 -10.26
C GLU A 248 -16.47 -18.14 -8.88
N ASN A 249 -15.47 -17.29 -8.79
CA ASN A 249 -15.59 -15.92 -8.29
C ASN A 249 -14.22 -15.22 -8.33
N VAL A 250 -14.27 -13.92 -8.10
CA VAL A 250 -13.21 -12.99 -7.72
C VAL A 250 -12.72 -12.02 -8.82
N LEU A 251 -12.74 -10.72 -8.46
CA LEU A 251 -11.70 -9.69 -8.75
C LEU A 251 -12.16 -8.32 -9.30
N THR A 252 -13.33 -7.85 -8.84
CA THR A 252 -13.60 -6.43 -8.50
C THR A 252 -14.68 -6.42 -7.42
N HIS A 253 -14.30 -6.13 -6.18
CA HIS A 253 -15.23 -6.18 -5.08
C HIS A 253 -15.45 -4.80 -4.50
N ARG A 254 -16.73 -4.47 -4.29
CA ARG A 254 -17.12 -3.27 -3.56
C ARG A 254 -16.61 -3.34 -2.11
N PRO A 255 -16.40 -2.20 -1.45
CA PRO A 255 -15.88 -2.12 -0.08
C PRO A 255 -16.53 -3.03 0.94
N GLU A 256 -17.84 -3.20 0.82
CA GLU A 256 -18.68 -3.96 1.74
C GLU A 256 -18.43 -5.46 1.58
N HIS A 257 -18.29 -5.93 0.33
CA HIS A 257 -17.96 -7.31 0.03
C HIS A 257 -16.55 -7.68 0.52
N VAL A 258 -15.56 -6.82 0.27
CA VAL A 258 -14.18 -7.04 0.74
C VAL A 258 -14.13 -7.20 2.25
N LEU A 259 -14.80 -6.31 2.98
CA LEU A 259 -14.82 -6.32 4.44
C LEU A 259 -15.53 -7.58 4.98
N LYS A 260 -16.67 -7.96 4.37
CA LYS A 260 -17.40 -9.19 4.67
C LYS A 260 -16.55 -10.45 4.46
N GLU A 261 -15.90 -10.59 3.31
CA GLU A 261 -15.07 -11.76 3.02
C GLU A 261 -13.82 -11.82 3.89
N THR A 262 -13.23 -10.66 4.20
CA THR A 262 -12.06 -10.57 5.09
C THR A 262 -12.35 -11.19 6.44
N TYR A 263 -13.47 -10.80 7.07
CA TYR A 263 -13.79 -11.21 8.44
C TYR A 263 -14.30 -12.64 8.59
N LYS A 264 -14.46 -13.39 7.48
CA LYS A 264 -14.63 -14.85 7.52
C LYS A 264 -13.35 -15.57 7.94
N LYS A 265 -12.16 -15.03 7.61
CA LYS A 265 -10.87 -15.70 7.84
C LYS A 265 -9.89 -14.88 8.69
N TYR A 266 -9.90 -13.56 8.58
CA TYR A 266 -8.93 -12.68 9.23
C TYR A 266 -9.62 -11.71 10.18
N LYS A 267 -8.91 -11.25 11.22
CA LYS A 267 -9.40 -10.16 12.08
C LYS A 267 -9.02 -8.76 11.56
N THR A 268 -8.10 -8.69 10.60
CA THR A 268 -7.50 -7.43 10.12
C THR A 268 -7.49 -7.34 8.60
N LEU A 269 -7.93 -6.19 8.09
CA LEU A 269 -7.85 -5.77 6.69
C LEU A 269 -6.80 -4.66 6.54
N LEU A 270 -5.77 -4.86 5.72
CA LEU A 270 -4.80 -3.85 5.33
C LEU A 270 -5.13 -3.31 3.95
N VAL A 271 -5.46 -2.02 3.87
CA VAL A 271 -5.78 -1.29 2.64
C VAL A 271 -4.58 -0.46 2.19
N ILE A 272 -4.00 -0.81 1.04
CA ILE A 272 -2.89 -0.10 0.41
C ILE A 272 -3.39 0.74 -0.76
N GLY A 273 -2.86 1.93 -0.94
CA GLY A 273 -3.22 2.77 -2.09
C GLY A 273 -2.34 4.00 -2.23
N ASP A 274 -2.29 4.55 -3.43
CA ASP A 274 -1.47 5.72 -3.76
C ASP A 274 -2.01 7.00 -3.09
N PRO A 275 -1.24 8.10 -3.05
CA PRO A 275 -1.70 9.38 -2.53
C PRO A 275 -2.99 9.84 -3.23
N GLY A 276 -3.98 10.32 -2.46
CA GLY A 276 -5.25 10.79 -3.02
C GLY A 276 -6.21 9.70 -3.51
N SER A 277 -5.88 8.41 -3.38
CA SER A 277 -6.72 7.29 -3.83
C SER A 277 -8.01 7.08 -3.03
N GLY A 278 -8.26 7.86 -1.97
CA GLY A 278 -9.49 7.78 -1.18
C GLY A 278 -9.46 6.83 0.03
N LYS A 279 -8.30 6.34 0.48
CA LYS A 279 -8.18 5.46 1.67
C LYS A 279 -8.87 6.03 2.92
N THR A 280 -8.59 7.28 3.29
CA THR A 280 -9.26 7.94 4.41
C THR A 280 -10.76 8.06 4.19
N THR A 281 -11.19 8.39 2.96
CA THR A 281 -12.61 8.45 2.58
C THR A 281 -13.31 7.11 2.74
N LEU A 282 -12.64 6.01 2.37
CA LEU A 282 -13.12 4.63 2.58
C LEU A 282 -13.30 4.31 4.07
N THR A 283 -12.32 4.68 4.89
CA THR A 283 -12.38 4.51 6.34
C THR A 283 -13.54 5.28 6.94
N LYS A 284 -13.74 6.54 6.53
CA LYS A 284 -14.88 7.36 6.94
C LYS A 284 -16.22 6.76 6.50
N TYR A 285 -16.28 6.22 5.28
CA TYR A 285 -17.44 5.51 4.78
C TYR A 285 -17.80 4.32 5.67
N TYR A 286 -16.84 3.44 6.00
CA TYR A 286 -17.09 2.33 6.92
C TYR A 286 -17.62 2.79 8.28
N ALA A 287 -17.05 3.88 8.82
CA ALA A 287 -17.51 4.47 10.07
C ALA A 287 -18.97 4.96 9.98
N LEU A 288 -19.28 5.78 8.98
CA LEU A 288 -20.61 6.36 8.82
C LEU A 288 -21.67 5.31 8.53
N THR A 289 -21.35 4.28 7.74
CA THR A 289 -22.25 3.14 7.52
C THR A 289 -22.57 2.48 8.86
N CYS A 290 -21.58 2.15 9.69
CA CYS A 290 -21.83 1.55 11.02
C CYS A 290 -22.70 2.42 11.96
N LEU A 291 -22.80 3.72 11.72
CA LEU A 291 -23.59 4.66 12.52
C LEU A 291 -25.03 4.85 12.03
N GLU A 292 -25.48 4.17 10.98
CA GLU A 292 -26.87 4.21 10.51
C GLU A 292 -27.81 3.35 11.37
N GLU A 293 -29.13 3.42 11.12
CA GLU A 293 -30.12 2.66 11.90
C GLU A 293 -30.23 1.18 11.50
N ASN A 294 -29.99 0.83 10.21
CA ASN A 294 -30.00 -0.56 9.69
C ASN A 294 -28.69 -1.07 9.01
N PRO A 295 -27.47 -0.81 9.52
CA PRO A 295 -26.23 -1.01 8.78
C PRO A 295 -25.47 -2.35 8.87
N PRO A 296 -25.65 -3.27 9.83
CA PRO A 296 -24.64 -4.31 10.02
C PRO A 296 -24.56 -5.32 8.86
N VAL A 297 -25.70 -5.59 8.23
CA VAL A 297 -25.82 -6.66 7.22
C VAL A 297 -25.05 -6.31 5.94
N THR A 298 -25.00 -5.04 5.53
CA THR A 298 -24.32 -4.62 4.30
C THR A 298 -22.82 -4.82 4.40
N LEU A 299 -22.22 -4.51 5.56
CA LEU A 299 -20.80 -4.71 5.86
C LEU A 299 -20.45 -6.15 6.31
N GLY A 300 -21.43 -7.05 6.38
CA GLY A 300 -21.22 -8.46 6.71
C GLY A 300 -21.23 -8.81 8.20
N PHE A 301 -21.75 -7.94 9.06
CA PHE A 301 -21.91 -8.18 10.48
C PHE A 301 -23.32 -8.66 10.83
N GLU A 302 -23.41 -9.67 11.69
CA GLU A 302 -24.67 -10.23 12.20
C GLU A 302 -25.06 -9.55 13.52
N GLY A 303 -25.43 -8.26 13.48
CA GLY A 303 -25.93 -7.51 14.65
C GLY A 303 -25.23 -6.18 14.93
N SER A 304 -25.56 -5.51 16.03
CA SER A 304 -25.03 -4.16 16.35
C SER A 304 -23.49 -4.17 16.49
N VAL A 305 -22.82 -3.27 15.77
CA VAL A 305 -21.36 -3.10 15.80
C VAL A 305 -21.01 -1.74 16.38
N ARG A 306 -20.05 -1.71 17.30
CA ARG A 306 -19.46 -0.45 17.77
C ARG A 306 -18.30 -0.05 16.89
N VAL A 307 -18.33 1.15 16.32
CA VAL A 307 -17.24 1.64 15.46
C VAL A 307 -16.38 2.66 16.18
N PHE A 308 -15.07 2.56 15.98
CA PHE A 308 -14.06 3.46 16.51
C PHE A 308 -13.12 3.91 15.39
N TYR A 309 -12.84 5.21 15.30
CA TYR A 309 -11.93 5.79 14.32
C TYR A 309 -10.72 6.43 15.01
N LEU A 310 -9.51 6.12 14.54
CA LEU A 310 -8.27 6.61 15.12
C LEU A 310 -7.20 6.80 14.01
N PRO A 311 -6.83 8.05 13.67
CA PRO A 311 -5.65 8.29 12.85
C PRO A 311 -4.38 7.78 13.54
N LEU A 312 -3.53 7.02 12.85
CA LEU A 312 -2.34 6.41 13.45
C LEU A 312 -1.28 7.45 13.84
N ARG A 313 -1.23 8.58 13.14
CA ARG A 313 -0.39 9.74 13.53
C ARG A 313 -0.77 10.37 14.87
N ASP A 314 -1.98 10.11 15.36
CA ASP A 314 -2.51 10.71 16.58
C ASP A 314 -2.26 9.83 17.83
N LEU A 315 -1.54 8.72 17.69
CA LEU A 315 -1.24 7.82 18.80
C LEU A 315 -0.37 8.53 19.85
N GLU A 316 -0.84 8.54 21.10
CA GLU A 316 -0.08 9.08 22.23
C GLU A 316 0.99 8.09 22.70
N ARG A 317 2.16 8.63 23.03
CA ARG A 317 3.35 7.87 23.46
C ARG A 317 3.81 8.33 24.84
N ASN A 318 4.24 7.39 25.67
CA ASN A 318 4.87 7.65 26.96
C ASN A 318 6.30 7.09 26.99
N LYS A 319 6.99 7.17 28.15
CA LYS A 319 8.39 6.68 28.30
C LYS A 319 8.57 5.17 28.01
N LYS A 320 7.49 4.39 27.97
CA LYS A 320 7.47 2.94 27.73
C LYS A 320 6.95 2.57 26.33
N GLY A 321 6.65 3.55 25.46
CA GLY A 321 6.09 3.33 24.12
C GLY A 321 4.66 3.84 23.96
N TYR A 322 3.97 3.41 22.90
CA TYR A 322 2.57 3.81 22.64
C TYR A 322 1.61 3.32 23.72
N ILE A 323 0.68 4.18 24.14
CA ILE A 323 -0.34 3.82 25.14
C ILE A 323 -1.39 2.85 24.56
N SER A 324 -2.18 2.18 25.40
CA SER A 324 -3.16 1.18 24.93
C SER A 324 -4.26 1.76 24.02
N LEU A 325 -4.90 0.91 23.22
CA LEU A 325 -6.02 1.29 22.35
C LEU A 325 -7.15 2.03 23.11
N PRO A 326 -7.68 1.55 24.25
CA PRO A 326 -8.69 2.30 25.00
C PRO A 326 -8.22 3.67 25.49
N SER A 327 -6.94 3.78 25.85
CA SER A 327 -6.35 5.05 26.29
C SER A 327 -6.24 6.04 25.13
N ASN A 328 -5.85 5.58 23.95
CA ASN A 328 -5.83 6.39 22.73
C ASN A 328 -7.25 6.84 22.30
N LEU A 329 -8.26 5.97 22.44
CA LEU A 329 -9.66 6.36 22.19
C LEU A 329 -10.18 7.39 23.21
N ALA A 330 -9.78 7.27 24.47
CA ALA A 330 -10.06 8.29 25.49
C ALA A 330 -9.35 9.62 25.20
N ALA A 331 -8.10 9.58 24.73
CA ALA A 331 -7.39 10.77 24.27
C ALA A 331 -8.11 11.45 23.09
N TRP A 332 -8.56 10.67 22.10
CA TRP A 332 -9.38 11.18 21.00
C TRP A 332 -10.69 11.81 21.50
N SER A 333 -11.36 11.16 22.45
CA SER A 333 -12.60 11.66 23.06
C SER A 333 -12.41 13.00 23.79
N ARG A 334 -11.30 13.16 24.54
CA ARG A 334 -10.96 14.42 25.22
C ARG A 334 -10.70 15.55 24.24
N ARG A 335 -9.94 15.31 23.16
CA ARG A 335 -9.69 16.29 22.10
C ARG A 335 -10.99 16.76 21.42
N ASN A 336 -12.01 15.91 21.43
CA ASN A 336 -13.33 16.18 20.88
C ASN A 336 -14.37 16.61 21.92
N ASN A 337 -13.97 17.09 23.10
CA ASN A 337 -14.86 17.63 24.14
C ASN A 337 -15.94 16.65 24.64
N LEU A 338 -15.64 15.34 24.66
CA LEU A 338 -16.53 14.31 25.22
C LEU A 338 -16.05 13.74 26.58
N ASP A 339 -14.73 13.75 26.83
CA ASP A 339 -14.07 13.24 28.06
C ASP A 339 -14.50 11.83 28.52
N ILE A 340 -14.71 10.91 27.58
CA ILE A 340 -15.02 9.50 27.89
C ILE A 340 -13.74 8.81 28.38
N LYS A 341 -13.85 8.09 29.50
CA LYS A 341 -12.70 7.45 30.16
C LYS A 341 -12.25 6.18 29.45
N ALA A 342 -10.96 5.85 29.54
CA ALA A 342 -10.37 4.67 28.90
C ALA A 342 -11.04 3.35 29.32
N ARG A 343 -11.47 3.25 30.58
CA ARG A 343 -12.21 2.09 31.09
C ARG A 343 -13.52 1.84 30.31
N THR A 344 -14.25 2.89 29.96
CA THR A 344 -15.49 2.75 29.18
C THR A 344 -15.20 2.21 27.78
N PHE A 345 -14.12 2.67 27.13
CA PHE A 345 -13.69 2.13 25.83
C PHE A 345 -13.22 0.67 25.94
N GLN A 346 -12.53 0.31 27.01
CA GLN A 346 -12.14 -1.08 27.29
C GLN A 346 -13.39 -1.97 27.40
N GLU A 347 -14.34 -1.59 28.26
CA GLU A 347 -15.62 -2.30 28.41
C GLU A 347 -16.36 -2.42 27.08
N TRP A 348 -16.34 -1.35 26.26
CA TRP A 348 -17.00 -1.38 24.96
C TRP A 348 -16.35 -2.33 23.95
N LEU A 349 -15.02 -2.41 23.93
CA LEU A 349 -14.25 -3.32 23.08
C LEU A 349 -14.40 -4.79 23.52
N ASP A 350 -14.55 -5.04 24.81
CA ASP A 350 -14.70 -6.40 25.38
C ASP A 350 -16.12 -6.96 25.24
N SER A 351 -17.14 -6.10 25.39
CA SER A 351 -18.53 -6.55 25.51
C SER A 351 -19.16 -7.01 24.19
N GLY A 352 -18.71 -6.49 23.03
CA GLY A 352 -19.37 -6.72 21.74
C GLY A 352 -18.46 -6.63 20.51
N ILE A 353 -19.01 -6.93 19.33
CA ILE A 353 -18.28 -6.82 18.07
C ILE A 353 -17.96 -5.34 17.82
N SER A 354 -16.68 -5.06 17.60
CA SER A 354 -16.19 -3.71 17.38
C SER A 354 -15.43 -3.62 16.06
N LEU A 355 -15.64 -2.55 15.31
CA LEU A 355 -14.85 -2.19 14.14
C LEU A 355 -13.90 -1.04 14.50
N VAL A 356 -12.60 -1.32 14.51
CA VAL A 356 -11.54 -0.36 14.82
C VAL A 356 -10.85 0.05 13.53
N LEU A 357 -10.96 1.34 13.21
CA LEU A 357 -10.49 1.93 11.98
C LEU A 357 -9.22 2.73 12.24
N LEU A 358 -8.08 2.22 11.77
CA LEU A 358 -6.74 2.77 11.97
C LEU A 358 -6.23 3.38 10.66
N ASP A 359 -6.21 4.70 10.59
CA ASP A 359 -6.00 5.42 9.33
C ASP A 359 -4.59 6.03 9.24
N GLY A 360 -3.88 5.76 8.14
CA GLY A 360 -2.66 6.49 7.76
C GLY A 360 -1.37 6.03 8.45
N LEU A 361 -0.96 4.77 8.31
CA LEU A 361 0.34 4.31 8.81
C LEU A 361 1.50 5.06 8.13
N ASP A 362 1.35 5.41 6.85
CA ASP A 362 2.31 6.21 6.08
C ASP A 362 2.44 7.65 6.56
N GLU A 363 1.50 8.14 7.37
CA GLU A 363 1.56 9.50 7.93
C GLU A 363 2.53 9.59 9.12
N VAL A 364 3.10 8.46 9.57
CA VAL A 364 4.13 8.41 10.60
C VAL A 364 5.49 8.42 9.92
N SER A 365 6.20 9.55 10.02
CA SER A 365 7.44 9.82 9.29
C SER A 365 8.56 8.84 9.65
N ASP A 366 8.78 8.60 10.95
CA ASP A 366 9.84 7.75 11.47
C ASP A 366 9.59 6.25 11.18
N PRO A 367 10.46 5.57 10.40
CA PRO A 367 10.37 4.14 10.11
C PRO A 367 10.36 3.24 11.36
N GLU A 368 11.11 3.59 12.40
CA GLU A 368 11.16 2.81 13.65
C GLU A 368 9.87 2.95 14.45
N GLN A 369 9.25 4.13 14.42
CA GLN A 369 7.91 4.32 14.98
C GLN A 369 6.86 3.54 14.19
N ARG A 370 6.94 3.50 12.87
CA ARG A 370 6.05 2.65 12.05
C ARG A 370 6.17 1.17 12.43
N LYS A 371 7.39 0.66 12.68
CA LYS A 371 7.60 -0.69 13.22
C LYS A 371 6.97 -0.86 14.60
N GLU A 372 7.16 0.10 15.50
CA GLU A 372 6.56 0.09 16.85
C GLU A 372 5.02 0.07 16.77
N ILE A 373 4.43 0.84 15.86
CA ILE A 373 2.99 0.86 15.61
C ILE A 373 2.51 -0.49 15.05
N CYS A 374 3.21 -1.11 14.10
CA CYS A 374 2.85 -2.45 13.63
C CYS A 374 2.81 -3.48 14.78
N ARG A 375 3.78 -3.42 15.71
CA ARG A 375 3.78 -4.25 16.93
C ARG A 375 2.63 -3.89 17.88
N TRP A 376 2.33 -2.60 18.03
CA TRP A 376 1.21 -2.11 18.83
C TRP A 376 -0.14 -2.59 18.29
N ILE A 377 -0.33 -2.58 16.95
CA ILE A 377 -1.53 -3.12 16.29
C ILE A 377 -1.65 -4.62 16.55
N LYS A 378 -0.55 -5.37 16.44
CA LYS A 378 -0.50 -6.81 16.79
C LYS A 378 -0.94 -7.04 18.24
N GLN A 379 -0.45 -6.24 19.18
CA GLN A 379 -0.85 -6.34 20.59
C GLN A 379 -2.32 -6.00 20.80
N ALA A 380 -2.84 -4.93 20.17
CA ALA A 380 -4.25 -4.56 20.28
C ALA A 380 -5.17 -5.64 19.70
N GLN A 381 -4.83 -6.19 18.52
CA GLN A 381 -5.58 -7.28 17.90
C GLN A 381 -5.59 -8.55 18.76
N GLY A 382 -4.47 -8.87 19.41
CA GLY A 382 -4.36 -10.02 20.31
C GLY A 382 -5.06 -9.83 21.65
N THR A 383 -5.27 -8.58 22.08
CA THR A 383 -5.97 -8.27 23.34
C THR A 383 -7.49 -8.33 23.19
N PHE A 384 -8.03 -7.90 22.05
CA PHE A 384 -9.46 -7.74 21.83
C PHE A 384 -10.01 -8.73 20.80
N ASP A 385 -10.40 -9.92 21.25
CA ASP A 385 -10.82 -11.01 20.35
C ASP A 385 -12.04 -10.71 19.48
N LYS A 386 -12.96 -9.88 19.97
CA LYS A 386 -14.18 -9.46 19.28
C LYS A 386 -13.98 -8.24 18.38
N ALA A 387 -12.83 -7.58 18.45
CA ALA A 387 -12.51 -6.44 17.61
C ALA A 387 -12.07 -6.90 16.21
N ARG A 388 -12.41 -6.09 15.22
CA ARG A 388 -12.00 -6.22 13.82
C ARG A 388 -11.32 -4.94 13.40
N PHE A 389 -10.22 -5.04 12.67
CA PHE A 389 -9.34 -3.92 12.37
C PHE A 389 -9.30 -3.64 10.87
N VAL A 390 -9.35 -2.36 10.50
CA VAL A 390 -8.96 -1.88 9.17
C VAL A 390 -7.76 -0.96 9.35
N VAL A 391 -6.68 -1.23 8.63
CA VAL A 391 -5.45 -0.43 8.65
C VAL A 391 -5.24 0.13 7.25
N THR A 392 -4.96 1.43 7.11
CA THR A 392 -4.65 2.03 5.81
C THR A 392 -3.19 2.49 5.73
N SER A 393 -2.55 2.34 4.57
CA SER A 393 -1.20 2.84 4.30
C SER A 393 -0.97 3.12 2.81
N ARG A 394 0.06 3.91 2.49
CA ARG A 394 0.70 3.91 1.15
C ARG A 394 1.66 2.71 1.00
N PRO A 395 1.96 2.28 -0.24
CA PRO A 395 3.03 1.31 -0.50
C PRO A 395 4.39 1.74 0.09
N THR A 396 4.73 3.02 -0.02
CA THR A 396 5.99 3.58 0.54
C THR A 396 6.03 3.62 2.05
N GLY A 397 4.86 3.71 2.71
CA GLY A 397 4.74 3.71 4.17
C GLY A 397 4.82 2.33 4.79
N TYR A 398 4.48 1.28 4.03
CA TYR A 398 4.42 -0.13 4.44
C TYR A 398 5.38 -0.97 3.59
N ARG A 399 6.63 -1.09 4.04
CA ARG A 399 7.71 -1.80 3.34
C ARG A 399 8.09 -3.05 4.12
N GLN A 400 7.80 -4.21 3.56
CA GLN A 400 8.08 -5.51 4.21
C GLN A 400 9.58 -5.75 4.35
N ASP A 401 10.37 -5.41 3.33
CA ASP A 401 11.84 -5.54 3.34
C ASP A 401 12.50 -4.70 4.44
N ASP A 402 11.90 -3.56 4.79
CA ASP A 402 12.38 -2.68 5.86
C ASP A 402 11.93 -3.14 7.26
N GLY A 403 11.14 -4.22 7.36
CA GLY A 403 10.54 -4.71 8.61
C GLY A 403 9.28 -3.94 9.05
N ILE A 404 8.74 -3.03 8.22
CA ILE A 404 7.47 -2.36 8.47
C ILE A 404 6.35 -3.23 7.91
N THR A 405 6.00 -4.27 8.67
CA THR A 405 5.01 -5.27 8.27
C THR A 405 4.09 -5.66 9.43
N LEU A 406 2.83 -5.94 9.14
CA LEU A 406 1.92 -6.59 10.07
C LEU A 406 2.26 -8.08 10.11
N ASP A 407 3.19 -8.45 11.00
CA ASP A 407 3.67 -9.81 11.20
C ASP A 407 2.65 -10.70 11.94
N PHE A 408 1.47 -10.87 11.35
CA PHE A 408 0.38 -11.74 11.78
C PHE A 408 -0.64 -11.90 10.63
N ASP A 409 -1.56 -12.86 10.72
CA ASP A 409 -2.54 -13.13 9.66
C ASP A 409 -3.46 -11.93 9.39
N HIS A 410 -3.39 -11.39 8.18
CA HIS A 410 -4.21 -10.28 7.71
C HIS A 410 -4.53 -10.41 6.22
N GLN A 411 -5.65 -9.82 5.81
CA GLN A 411 -5.99 -9.63 4.40
C GLN A 411 -5.32 -8.36 3.88
N ARG A 412 -4.56 -8.44 2.78
CA ARG A 412 -4.07 -7.25 2.07
C ARG A 412 -4.97 -6.96 0.86
N VAL A 413 -5.30 -5.70 0.64
CA VAL A 413 -6.02 -5.22 -0.55
C VAL A 413 -5.40 -3.93 -1.07
N ALA A 414 -5.48 -3.72 -2.37
CA ALA A 414 -5.04 -2.47 -3.00
C ALA A 414 -6.23 -1.70 -3.58
N VAL A 415 -6.28 -0.39 -3.35
CA VAL A 415 -7.29 0.51 -3.91
C VAL A 415 -7.01 0.76 -5.40
N LYS A 416 -8.07 0.70 -6.22
CA LYS A 416 -8.01 1.08 -7.64
C LYS A 416 -8.18 2.58 -7.83
N ASP A 417 -7.62 3.07 -8.93
CA ASP A 417 -8.03 4.38 -9.42
C ASP A 417 -9.50 4.33 -9.87
N PHE A 418 -10.17 5.49 -9.90
CA PHE A 418 -11.54 5.57 -10.38
C PHE A 418 -11.64 5.14 -11.84
N SER A 419 -12.48 4.14 -12.09
CA SER A 419 -12.92 3.78 -13.43
C SER A 419 -13.73 4.92 -14.07
N HIS A 420 -13.88 4.88 -15.40
CA HIS A 420 -14.65 5.89 -16.14
C HIS A 420 -16.08 6.07 -15.59
N SER A 421 -16.75 4.97 -15.25
CA SER A 421 -18.09 5.02 -14.64
C SER A 421 -18.07 5.63 -13.23
N GLN A 422 -17.06 5.36 -12.42
CA GLN A 422 -16.89 5.99 -11.10
C GLN A 422 -16.60 7.49 -11.23
N GLN A 423 -15.84 7.92 -12.24
CA GLN A 423 -15.60 9.34 -12.51
C GLN A 423 -16.90 10.06 -12.88
N ILE A 424 -17.70 9.50 -13.79
CA ILE A 424 -19.03 10.03 -14.15
C ILE A 424 -19.92 10.13 -12.91
N GLN A 425 -20.00 9.05 -12.14
CA GLN A 425 -20.82 9.02 -10.92
C GLN A 425 -20.37 10.07 -9.91
N PHE A 426 -19.06 10.19 -9.69
CA PHE A 426 -18.49 11.16 -8.77
C PHE A 426 -18.81 12.58 -9.21
N LEU A 427 -18.59 12.92 -10.49
CA LEU A 427 -18.85 14.27 -11.01
C LEU A 427 -20.33 14.64 -10.91
N ASN A 428 -21.23 13.73 -11.29
CA ASN A 428 -22.67 13.97 -11.17
C ASN A 428 -23.09 14.23 -9.72
N ASN A 429 -22.65 13.37 -8.80
CA ASN A 429 -22.94 13.50 -7.38
C ASN A 429 -22.36 14.80 -6.81
N TRP A 430 -21.11 15.11 -7.18
CA TRP A 430 -20.41 16.29 -6.70
C TRP A 430 -21.05 17.59 -7.19
N TYR A 431 -21.32 17.73 -8.49
CA TYR A 431 -21.96 18.93 -9.03
C TYR A 431 -23.37 19.10 -8.49
N ARG A 432 -24.15 18.02 -8.39
CA ARG A 432 -25.49 18.07 -7.80
C ARG A 432 -25.43 18.59 -6.37
N ALA A 433 -24.57 18.01 -5.53
CA ALA A 433 -24.41 18.46 -4.15
C ALA A 433 -23.96 19.93 -4.08
N ALA A 434 -22.97 20.32 -4.89
CA ALA A 434 -22.45 21.69 -4.92
C ALA A 434 -23.50 22.72 -5.35
N LEU A 435 -24.34 22.39 -6.34
CA LEU A 435 -25.38 23.25 -6.88
C LEU A 435 -26.62 23.35 -5.97
N LEU A 436 -26.99 22.26 -5.29
CA LEU A 436 -28.09 22.26 -4.31
C LEU A 436 -27.82 23.16 -3.09
N HIS A 437 -26.55 23.46 -2.82
CA HIS A 437 -26.14 24.42 -1.78
C HIS A 437 -26.27 25.89 -2.21
N GLU A 438 -26.59 26.18 -3.48
CA GLU A 438 -26.88 27.54 -3.93
C GLU A 438 -28.25 28.01 -3.40
N ILE A 439 -28.44 29.33 -3.33
CA ILE A 439 -29.68 29.91 -2.78
C ILE A 439 -30.82 29.59 -3.73
N ARG A 440 -31.80 28.82 -3.25
CA ARG A 440 -33.02 28.53 -4.01
C ARG A 440 -33.82 29.83 -4.25
N PRO A 441 -34.17 30.15 -5.50
CA PRO A 441 -35.08 31.25 -5.82
C PRO A 441 -36.45 31.07 -5.16
N GLU A 442 -37.08 32.17 -4.74
CA GLU A 442 -38.37 32.14 -4.04
C GLU A 442 -39.54 31.68 -4.93
N ASP A 443 -39.39 31.78 -6.26
CA ASP A 443 -40.37 31.42 -7.27
C ASP A 443 -40.36 29.94 -7.67
N LEU A 444 -39.37 29.16 -7.22
CA LEU A 444 -39.24 27.74 -7.53
C LEU A 444 -39.61 26.85 -6.35
N SER A 445 -40.39 25.80 -6.61
CA SER A 445 -40.59 24.75 -5.63
C SER A 445 -39.30 23.96 -5.37
N GLU A 446 -39.24 23.26 -4.24
CA GLU A 446 -38.09 22.41 -3.89
C GLU A 446 -37.81 21.35 -4.96
N GLY A 447 -38.85 20.70 -5.48
CA GLY A 447 -38.71 19.69 -6.53
C GLY A 447 -38.25 20.25 -7.88
N GLU A 448 -38.72 21.45 -8.26
CA GLU A 448 -38.27 22.12 -9.49
C GLU A 448 -36.82 22.58 -9.39
N TRP A 449 -36.42 23.13 -8.24
CA TRP A 449 -35.05 23.49 -7.94
C TRP A 449 -34.11 22.28 -8.02
N GLU A 450 -34.49 21.18 -7.35
CA GLU A 450 -33.69 19.95 -7.38
C GLU A 450 -33.53 19.36 -8.79
N ALA A 451 -34.61 19.38 -9.58
CA ALA A 451 -34.59 18.90 -10.96
C ALA A 451 -33.69 19.79 -11.84
N GLN A 452 -33.79 21.12 -11.70
CA GLN A 452 -32.95 22.07 -12.43
C GLN A 452 -31.46 21.90 -12.09
N GLN A 453 -31.12 21.82 -10.80
CA GLN A 453 -29.72 21.63 -10.37
C GLN A 453 -29.16 20.26 -10.77
N SER A 454 -29.99 19.21 -10.78
CA SER A 454 -29.60 17.89 -11.27
C SER A 454 -29.30 17.89 -12.77
N GLY A 455 -30.12 18.59 -13.57
CA GLY A 455 -29.88 18.73 -15.01
C GLY A 455 -28.61 19.54 -15.33
N GLU A 456 -28.34 20.60 -14.57
CA GLU A 456 -27.09 21.36 -14.70
C GLU A 456 -25.86 20.54 -14.27
N ALA A 457 -25.98 19.75 -13.21
CA ALA A 457 -24.92 18.84 -12.76
C ALA A 457 -24.54 17.83 -13.85
N GLU A 458 -25.53 17.22 -14.50
CA GLU A 458 -25.32 16.28 -15.60
C GLU A 458 -24.65 16.95 -16.81
N ARG A 459 -25.06 18.18 -17.14
CA ARG A 459 -24.44 18.98 -18.20
C ARG A 459 -22.96 19.26 -17.92
N LEU A 460 -22.62 19.69 -16.70
CA LEU A 460 -21.24 19.97 -16.30
C LEU A 460 -20.37 18.71 -16.26
N ALA A 461 -20.91 17.60 -15.73
CA ALA A 461 -20.23 16.31 -15.70
C ALA A 461 -19.94 15.81 -17.12
N THR A 462 -20.95 15.83 -18.00
CA THR A 462 -20.81 15.39 -19.40
C THR A 462 -19.75 16.19 -20.14
N ALA A 463 -19.78 17.52 -20.04
CA ALA A 463 -18.79 18.38 -20.70
C ALA A 463 -17.34 18.11 -20.25
N MET A 464 -17.15 17.82 -18.95
CA MET A 464 -15.83 17.47 -18.41
C MET A 464 -15.36 16.09 -18.88
N ILE A 465 -16.26 15.10 -18.93
CA ILE A 465 -15.96 13.76 -19.44
C ILE A 465 -15.63 13.79 -20.94
N ASP A 466 -16.38 14.56 -21.73
CA ASP A 466 -16.09 14.75 -23.16
C ASP A 466 -14.72 15.38 -23.38
N TYR A 467 -14.34 16.33 -22.52
CA TYR A 467 -12.99 16.88 -22.54
C TYR A 467 -11.93 15.82 -22.19
N PHE A 468 -12.14 14.97 -21.19
CA PHE A 468 -11.19 13.88 -20.86
C PHE A 468 -11.07 12.83 -21.97
N ASN A 469 -12.12 12.60 -22.75
CA ASN A 469 -12.12 11.60 -23.81
C ASN A 469 -11.31 12.00 -25.05
N LYS A 470 -10.91 13.26 -25.18
CA LYS A 470 -10.07 13.73 -26.29
C LYS A 470 -8.65 13.14 -26.23
N PRO A 471 -8.07 12.62 -27.33
CA PRO A 471 -6.74 12.00 -27.34
C PRO A 471 -5.62 12.87 -26.77
N GLU A 472 -5.65 14.17 -27.04
CA GLU A 472 -4.69 15.17 -26.55
C GLU A 472 -4.73 15.36 -25.02
N ASN A 473 -5.83 14.96 -24.37
CA ASN A 473 -6.04 15.11 -22.93
C ASN A 473 -5.79 13.82 -22.14
N LYS A 474 -5.15 12.80 -22.75
CA LYS A 474 -4.86 11.51 -22.11
C LYS A 474 -4.21 11.66 -20.73
N GLY A 475 -3.18 12.50 -20.61
CA GLY A 475 -2.48 12.71 -19.34
C GLY A 475 -3.38 13.31 -18.25
N VAL A 476 -4.30 14.18 -18.63
CA VAL A 476 -5.28 14.80 -17.73
C VAL A 476 -6.35 13.80 -17.29
N ARG A 477 -6.81 12.95 -18.21
CA ARG A 477 -7.73 11.83 -17.91
C ARG A 477 -7.12 10.85 -16.90
N GLU A 478 -5.82 10.59 -17.01
CA GLU A 478 -5.11 9.72 -16.05
C GLU A 478 -5.03 10.34 -14.64
N LEU A 479 -4.99 11.67 -14.52
CA LEU A 479 -5.07 12.39 -13.25
C LEU A 479 -6.48 12.38 -12.67
N ALA A 480 -7.50 12.50 -13.54
CA ALA A 480 -8.91 12.43 -13.17
C ALA A 480 -9.31 11.08 -12.54
N ALA A 481 -8.51 10.03 -12.77
CA ALA A 481 -8.68 8.74 -12.10
C ALA A 481 -8.34 8.80 -10.58
N VAL A 482 -7.64 9.84 -10.12
CA VAL A 482 -7.36 10.08 -8.70
C VAL A 482 -8.48 10.95 -8.09
N PRO A 483 -9.27 10.44 -7.13
CA PRO A 483 -10.46 11.14 -6.60
C PRO A 483 -10.21 12.59 -6.14
N MET A 484 -9.08 12.84 -5.46
CA MET A 484 -8.72 14.18 -4.99
C MET A 484 -8.51 15.17 -6.13
N LEU A 485 -7.81 14.74 -7.20
CA LEU A 485 -7.54 15.58 -8.36
C LEU A 485 -8.82 15.84 -9.15
N LEU A 486 -9.67 14.81 -9.31
CA LEU A 486 -10.98 14.96 -9.93
C LEU A 486 -11.85 15.99 -9.21
N GLN A 487 -11.84 16.00 -7.87
CA GLN A 487 -12.56 16.99 -7.07
C GLN A 487 -12.05 18.42 -7.31
N ILE A 488 -10.73 18.61 -7.36
CA ILE A 488 -10.11 19.92 -7.67
C ILE A 488 -10.53 20.39 -9.07
N MET A 489 -10.51 19.49 -10.05
CA MET A 489 -10.90 19.78 -11.43
C MET A 489 -12.38 20.16 -11.52
N ALA A 490 -13.25 19.46 -10.78
CA ALA A 490 -14.68 19.77 -10.71
C ALA A 490 -14.94 21.20 -10.20
N ILE A 491 -14.18 21.64 -9.20
CA ILE A 491 -14.26 23.02 -8.67
C ILE A 491 -13.77 24.04 -9.69
N LEU A 492 -12.58 23.83 -10.26
CA LEU A 492 -12.02 24.74 -11.25
C LEU A 492 -12.93 24.87 -12.47
N TRP A 493 -13.62 23.80 -12.85
CA TRP A 493 -14.60 23.83 -13.93
C TRP A 493 -15.88 24.57 -13.57
N LYS A 494 -16.46 24.30 -12.39
CA LYS A 494 -17.65 25.02 -11.91
C LYS A 494 -17.40 26.52 -11.83
N GLU A 495 -16.28 26.92 -11.21
CA GLU A 495 -16.00 28.30 -10.83
C GLU A 495 -15.27 29.10 -11.92
N ARG A 496 -14.41 28.46 -12.73
CA ARG A 496 -13.54 29.16 -13.72
C ARG A 496 -13.70 28.70 -15.16
N LYS A 497 -14.50 27.66 -15.44
CA LYS A 497 -14.56 26.99 -16.76
C LYS A 497 -13.16 26.63 -17.28
N PHE A 498 -12.25 26.30 -16.37
CA PHE A 498 -10.85 26.01 -16.67
C PHE A 498 -10.58 24.51 -16.58
N LEU A 499 -9.97 23.94 -17.62
CA LEU A 499 -9.46 22.57 -17.62
C LEU A 499 -7.96 22.60 -17.95
N PRO A 500 -7.10 22.10 -17.06
CA PRO A 500 -5.67 22.07 -17.31
C PRO A 500 -5.32 20.98 -18.31
N ASN A 501 -4.36 21.27 -19.20
CA ASN A 501 -3.82 20.28 -20.15
C ASN A 501 -2.62 19.51 -19.56
N ARG A 502 -1.97 20.05 -18.51
CA ARG A 502 -0.82 19.42 -17.84
C ARG A 502 -1.06 19.30 -16.34
N ARG A 503 -0.45 18.27 -15.72
CA ARG A 503 -0.50 18.05 -14.27
C ARG A 503 -0.06 19.28 -13.48
N GLN A 504 1.00 19.94 -13.94
CA GLN A 504 1.56 21.12 -13.29
C GLN A 504 0.56 22.30 -13.25
N ASP A 505 -0.18 22.51 -14.34
CA ASP A 505 -1.19 23.57 -14.45
C ASP A 505 -2.33 23.31 -13.45
N LEU A 506 -2.68 22.04 -13.22
CA LEU A 506 -3.66 21.65 -12.22
C LEU A 506 -3.21 22.03 -10.81
N TYR A 507 -1.96 21.73 -10.41
CA TYR A 507 -1.46 22.08 -9.08
C TYR A 507 -1.30 23.58 -8.89
N SER A 508 -0.85 24.30 -9.92
CA SER A 508 -0.80 25.77 -9.91
C SER A 508 -2.20 26.35 -9.70
N ALA A 509 -3.16 25.96 -10.54
CA ALA A 509 -4.53 26.48 -10.48
C ALA A 509 -5.22 26.12 -9.15
N ALA A 510 -4.93 24.94 -8.58
CA ALA A 510 -5.43 24.53 -7.28
C ALA A 510 -4.88 25.41 -6.14
N LEU A 511 -3.58 25.69 -6.13
CA LEU A 511 -2.97 26.59 -5.14
C LEU A 511 -3.52 28.01 -5.30
N ASP A 512 -3.62 28.54 -6.52
CA ASP A 512 -4.17 29.87 -6.76
C ASP A 512 -5.62 29.99 -6.26
N TYR A 513 -6.41 28.92 -6.45
CA TYR A 513 -7.78 28.87 -5.93
C TYR A 513 -7.82 28.90 -4.39
N LEU A 514 -6.94 28.12 -3.73
CA LEU A 514 -6.87 28.01 -2.27
C LEU A 514 -6.34 29.28 -1.60
N LEU A 515 -5.39 29.96 -2.24
CA LEU A 515 -4.67 31.09 -1.65
C LEU A 515 -5.39 32.43 -1.84
N GLU A 516 -6.09 32.63 -2.95
CA GLU A 516 -6.55 33.97 -3.33
C GLU A 516 -7.99 34.02 -3.86
N TYR A 517 -8.35 33.14 -4.78
CA TYR A 517 -9.63 33.26 -5.50
C TYR A 517 -10.85 33.23 -4.57
N ARG A 518 -10.82 32.37 -3.54
CA ARG A 518 -11.91 32.26 -2.54
C ARG A 518 -12.14 33.57 -1.78
N ASP A 519 -11.08 34.32 -1.52
CA ASP A 519 -11.15 35.53 -0.69
C ASP A 519 -11.76 36.69 -1.45
N ARG A 520 -11.41 36.81 -2.74
CA ARG A 520 -12.03 37.77 -3.65
C ARG A 520 -13.53 37.54 -3.84
N VAL A 521 -13.98 36.28 -3.91
CA VAL A 521 -15.42 35.93 -3.99
C VAL A 521 -16.19 36.28 -2.71
N ARG A 522 -15.51 36.45 -1.56
CA ARG A 522 -16.11 36.85 -0.28
C ARG A 522 -15.88 38.32 0.08
N ASP A 523 -15.46 39.13 -0.89
CA ASP A 523 -15.18 40.56 -0.75
C ASP A 523 -14.14 40.86 0.36
N ARG A 524 -13.12 40.01 0.46
CA ARG A 524 -12.01 40.14 1.41
C ARG A 524 -10.68 40.12 0.68
N GLU A 525 -9.80 41.05 1.03
CA GLU A 525 -8.42 40.99 0.52
C GLU A 525 -7.62 39.88 1.24
N PRO A 526 -6.86 39.06 0.50
CA PRO A 526 -5.93 38.11 1.11
C PRO A 526 -4.76 38.87 1.77
N LEU A 527 -4.15 38.30 2.82
CA LEU A 527 -2.99 38.92 3.49
C LEU A 527 -1.78 39.05 2.57
N LEU A 528 -1.68 38.16 1.59
CA LEU A 528 -0.63 38.10 0.59
C LEU A 528 -1.23 37.54 -0.70
N SER A 529 -0.77 38.01 -1.87
CA SER A 529 -1.23 37.47 -3.16
C SER A 529 -0.89 35.97 -3.29
N ALA A 530 -1.59 35.22 -4.16
CA ALA A 530 -1.23 33.81 -4.37
C ALA A 530 0.18 33.68 -4.97
N GLU A 531 0.60 34.64 -5.80
CA GLU A 531 1.95 34.70 -6.36
C GLU A 531 3.00 34.86 -5.25
N ASP A 532 2.86 35.88 -4.41
CA ASP A 532 3.82 36.14 -3.34
C ASP A 532 3.83 35.04 -2.28
N THR A 533 2.66 34.45 -1.99
CA THR A 533 2.58 33.31 -1.07
C THR A 533 3.35 32.11 -1.61
N ARG A 534 3.27 31.83 -2.92
CA ARG A 534 4.09 30.78 -3.55
C ARG A 534 5.58 31.13 -3.52
N ARG A 535 5.95 32.39 -3.77
CA ARG A 535 7.35 32.87 -3.67
C ARG A 535 7.95 32.70 -2.28
N VAL A 536 7.11 32.75 -1.23
CA VAL A 536 7.52 32.50 0.16
C VAL A 536 7.54 31.01 0.48
N LEU A 537 6.54 30.24 0.06
CA LEU A 537 6.43 28.82 0.40
C LEU A 537 7.33 27.89 -0.41
N ALA A 538 7.70 28.23 -1.64
CA ALA A 538 8.55 27.39 -2.49
C ALA A 538 9.97 27.19 -1.89
N PRO A 539 10.68 28.23 -1.40
CA PRO A 539 11.93 28.08 -0.66
C PRO A 539 11.78 27.22 0.61
N VAL A 540 10.68 27.39 1.34
CA VAL A 540 10.41 26.60 2.55
C VAL A 540 10.23 25.13 2.19
N ALA A 541 9.46 24.84 1.14
CA ALA A 541 9.25 23.48 0.67
C ALA A 541 10.56 22.79 0.26
N LEU A 542 11.45 23.50 -0.45
CA LEU A 542 12.76 22.97 -0.80
C LEU A 542 13.67 22.77 0.42
N TRP A 543 13.68 23.73 1.36
CA TRP A 543 14.41 23.58 2.63
C TRP A 543 13.93 22.36 3.43
N MET A 544 12.63 22.12 3.49
CA MET A 544 12.08 20.92 4.12
C MET A 544 12.49 19.63 3.39
N GLN A 545 12.60 19.69 2.06
CA GLN A 545 13.02 18.57 1.24
C GLN A 545 14.50 18.22 1.45
N GLU A 546 15.38 19.23 1.46
CA GLU A 546 16.85 19.10 1.51
C GLU A 546 17.42 18.96 2.91
N VAL A 547 17.00 19.83 3.83
CA VAL A 547 17.66 19.98 5.14
C VAL A 547 16.93 19.21 6.21
N LEU A 548 15.61 19.27 6.21
CA LEU A 548 14.82 18.53 7.19
C LEU A 548 14.72 17.06 6.80
N SER A 549 14.40 16.77 5.54
CA SER A 549 14.09 15.42 5.06
C SER A 549 12.92 14.76 5.83
N PHE A 550 12.01 15.57 6.34
CA PHE A 550 10.74 15.16 6.94
C PHE A 550 9.61 16.15 6.57
N ASP A 551 8.35 15.74 6.73
CA ASP A 551 7.18 16.52 6.30
C ASP A 551 6.78 17.65 7.28
N GLU A 552 7.30 17.63 8.50
CA GLU A 552 7.06 18.64 9.53
C GLU A 552 8.16 19.71 9.56
N ALA A 553 7.90 20.83 10.19
CA ALA A 553 8.89 21.87 10.47
C ALA A 553 8.56 22.53 11.81
N ASP A 554 9.56 22.79 12.65
CA ASP A 554 9.36 23.61 13.86
C ASP A 554 8.78 24.98 13.49
N ARG A 555 7.79 25.46 14.26
CA ARG A 555 7.09 26.72 13.96
C ARG A 555 8.06 27.88 13.87
N LYS A 556 9.00 27.96 14.80
CA LYS A 556 9.98 29.04 14.83
C LYS A 556 10.91 28.94 13.63
N ALA A 557 11.39 27.74 13.32
CA ALA A 557 12.23 27.52 12.14
C ALA A 557 11.50 27.87 10.83
N MET A 558 10.23 27.45 10.68
CA MET A 558 9.42 27.80 9.51
C MET A 558 9.15 29.30 9.44
N HIS A 559 8.86 29.96 10.56
CA HIS A 559 8.72 31.42 10.61
C HIS A 559 10.00 32.12 10.18
N GLU A 560 11.16 31.68 10.66
CA GLU A 560 12.46 32.23 10.28
C GLU A 560 12.72 32.06 8.77
N GLN A 561 12.45 30.87 8.20
CA GLN A 561 12.61 30.62 6.76
C GLN A 561 11.65 31.46 5.91
N MET A 562 10.39 31.60 6.33
CA MET A 562 9.41 32.44 5.63
C MET A 562 9.77 33.93 5.74
N GLN A 563 10.20 34.38 6.91
CA GLN A 563 10.50 35.80 7.15
C GLN A 563 11.62 36.31 6.25
N GLN A 564 12.65 35.49 5.97
CA GLN A 564 13.73 35.84 5.03
C GLN A 564 13.25 36.22 3.62
N LYS A 565 12.10 35.67 3.19
CA LYS A 565 11.48 36.00 1.90
C LYS A 565 10.47 37.11 2.03
N LEU A 566 9.71 37.15 3.12
CA LEU A 566 8.74 38.20 3.41
C LEU A 566 9.39 39.58 3.57
N ASP A 567 10.58 39.65 4.17
CA ASP A 567 11.35 40.90 4.32
C ASP A 567 11.76 41.53 2.97
N LYS A 568 11.68 40.76 1.88
CA LYS A 568 11.98 41.21 0.51
C LYS A 568 10.74 41.63 -0.28
N LEU A 569 9.55 41.49 0.30
CA LEU A 569 8.28 41.90 -0.31
C LEU A 569 7.87 43.29 0.20
N GLU A 570 7.00 43.98 -0.55
CA GLU A 570 6.45 45.27 -0.12
C GLU A 570 5.41 45.05 1.01
N GLY A 571 5.55 45.82 2.10
CA GLY A 571 4.66 45.76 3.27
C GLY A 571 5.31 45.15 4.52
N ASN A 572 4.71 45.41 5.69
CA ASN A 572 5.21 44.87 6.96
C ASN A 572 4.53 43.54 7.29
N HIS A 573 5.03 42.46 6.69
CA HIS A 573 4.45 41.11 6.81
C HIS A 573 5.09 40.31 7.94
N ASN A 574 4.28 39.62 8.73
CA ASN A 574 4.74 38.73 9.79
C ASN A 574 4.52 37.26 9.41
N ALA A 575 5.58 36.44 9.43
CA ALA A 575 5.49 35.02 9.10
C ALA A 575 4.50 34.25 10.00
N GLY A 576 4.37 34.63 11.27
CA GLY A 576 3.43 34.03 12.20
C GLY A 576 1.96 34.26 11.82
N ASP A 577 1.62 35.48 11.41
CA ASP A 577 0.27 35.81 10.91
C ASP A 577 -0.05 35.08 9.62
N ILE A 578 0.92 35.01 8.69
CA ILE A 578 0.76 34.30 7.42
C ILE A 578 0.61 32.79 7.67
N CYS A 579 1.43 32.17 8.51
CA CYS A 579 1.28 30.76 8.87
C CYS A 579 -0.08 30.47 9.50
N ARG A 580 -0.56 31.30 10.43
CA ARG A 580 -1.91 31.17 11.00
C ARG A 580 -2.97 31.24 9.91
N ASN A 581 -2.85 32.18 8.98
CA ASN A 581 -3.76 32.28 7.85
C ASN A 581 -3.72 31.03 6.94
N LEU A 582 -2.53 30.50 6.68
CA LEU A 582 -2.35 29.29 5.88
C LEU A 582 -2.90 28.03 6.55
N VAL A 583 -2.97 27.99 7.88
CA VAL A 583 -3.57 26.89 8.66
C VAL A 583 -5.09 27.06 8.75
N ASP A 584 -5.54 28.21 9.24
CA ASP A 584 -6.92 28.42 9.67
C ASP A 584 -7.83 28.78 8.49
N ARG A 585 -7.30 29.40 7.42
CA ARG A 585 -8.10 29.97 6.32
C ARG A 585 -7.91 29.24 5.00
N THR A 586 -6.67 29.16 4.50
CA THR A 586 -6.39 28.53 3.18
C THR A 586 -6.27 27.01 3.32
N GLY A 587 -5.79 26.54 4.48
CA GLY A 587 -5.61 25.13 4.80
C GLY A 587 -4.49 24.44 4.03
N VAL A 588 -3.59 25.20 3.40
CA VAL A 588 -2.37 24.68 2.75
C VAL A 588 -1.43 24.07 3.79
N LEU A 589 -1.37 24.66 4.98
CA LEU A 589 -0.62 24.16 6.12
C LEU A 589 -1.55 23.57 7.19
N VAL A 590 -0.96 22.78 8.08
CA VAL A 590 -1.59 22.27 9.31
C VAL A 590 -0.63 22.40 10.48
N GLU A 591 -1.18 22.58 11.68
CA GLU A 591 -0.42 22.52 12.92
C GLU A 591 -0.28 21.06 13.38
N HIS A 592 0.95 20.64 13.71
CA HIS A 592 1.24 19.35 14.33
C HIS A 592 1.77 19.58 15.75
N GLY A 593 1.12 18.95 16.74
CA GLY A 593 1.38 19.22 18.15
C GLY A 593 1.29 20.71 18.53
N LYS A 594 2.04 21.13 19.56
CA LYS A 594 2.09 22.54 20.00
C LYS A 594 3.19 23.37 19.34
N LYS A 595 4.04 22.76 18.50
CA LYS A 595 5.33 23.36 18.09
C LYS A 595 5.73 23.17 16.63
N THR A 596 4.99 22.44 15.79
CA THR A 596 5.37 22.25 14.38
C THR A 596 4.24 22.62 13.41
N TYR A 597 4.63 22.90 12.15
CA TYR A 597 3.76 23.03 10.98
C TYR A 597 4.09 21.94 9.97
N MET A 598 3.13 21.60 9.11
CA MET A 598 3.32 20.67 7.99
C MET A 598 2.44 21.10 6.80
N PHE A 599 2.87 20.79 5.58
CA PHE A 599 2.00 20.89 4.40
C PHE A 599 0.91 19.82 4.47
N ARG A 600 -0.35 20.25 4.35
CA ARG A 600 -1.50 19.33 4.48
C ARG A 600 -1.44 18.17 3.50
N HIS A 601 -0.94 18.43 2.29
CA HIS A 601 -0.68 17.40 1.30
C HIS A 601 0.77 17.48 0.84
N LYS A 602 1.48 16.35 1.00
CA LYS A 602 2.86 16.17 0.56
C LYS A 602 3.07 16.59 -0.91
N THR A 603 2.12 16.30 -1.79
CA THR A 603 2.22 16.66 -3.22
C THR A 603 2.27 18.16 -3.49
N PHE A 604 1.64 19.00 -2.66
CA PHE A 604 1.78 20.46 -2.80
C PHE A 604 3.17 20.93 -2.38
N ARG A 605 3.74 20.32 -1.34
CA ARG A 605 5.14 20.56 -0.96
C ARG A 605 6.10 20.11 -2.06
N GLU A 606 5.91 18.90 -2.59
CA GLU A 606 6.75 18.36 -3.67
C GLU A 606 6.69 19.22 -4.93
N TYR A 607 5.49 19.69 -5.30
CA TYR A 607 5.29 20.65 -6.38
C TYR A 607 6.04 21.97 -6.13
N LEU A 608 5.86 22.58 -4.95
CA LEU A 608 6.52 23.84 -4.58
C LEU A 608 8.05 23.71 -4.50
N ALA A 609 8.55 22.57 -4.03
CA ALA A 609 9.98 22.26 -4.05
C ALA A 609 10.50 22.17 -5.50
N GLY A 610 9.76 21.51 -6.41
CA GLY A 610 10.09 21.48 -7.83
C GLY A 610 10.08 22.86 -8.49
N VAL A 611 9.10 23.72 -8.13
CA VAL A 611 9.07 25.13 -8.56
C VAL A 611 10.31 25.87 -8.08
N GLN A 612 10.70 25.71 -6.82
CA GLN A 612 11.89 26.37 -6.28
C GLN A 612 13.18 25.89 -6.97
N LEU A 613 13.32 24.59 -7.20
CA LEU A 613 14.49 24.02 -7.89
C LEU A 613 14.70 24.64 -9.27
N LYS A 614 13.62 24.93 -10.00
CA LYS A 614 13.68 25.62 -11.29
C LYS A 614 14.26 27.03 -11.16
N GLU A 615 14.06 27.72 -10.04
CA GLU A 615 14.61 29.06 -9.81
C GLU A 615 16.08 29.04 -9.38
N VAL A 616 16.56 27.93 -8.80
CA VAL A 616 17.94 27.80 -8.28
C VAL A 616 18.79 26.78 -9.02
N TRP A 617 18.32 26.29 -10.17
CA TRP A 617 18.99 25.23 -10.93
C TRP A 617 20.43 25.56 -11.37
N PHE A 618 20.74 26.86 -11.50
CA PHE A 618 22.05 27.37 -11.90
C PHE A 618 23.04 27.41 -10.72
N GLU A 619 22.60 27.15 -9.49
CA GLU A 619 23.50 27.05 -8.35
C GLU A 619 24.47 25.87 -8.52
N PRO A 620 25.74 26.00 -8.11
CA PRO A 620 26.73 24.94 -8.26
C PRO A 620 26.26 23.62 -7.65
N ASP A 621 26.55 22.51 -8.34
CA ASP A 621 26.23 21.13 -7.94
C ASP A 621 24.74 20.79 -7.74
N ARG A 622 23.80 21.73 -7.91
CA ARG A 622 22.36 21.50 -7.67
C ARG A 622 21.80 20.31 -8.44
N ILE A 623 22.09 20.26 -9.74
CA ILE A 623 21.64 19.15 -10.61
C ILE A 623 22.35 17.85 -10.25
N ARG A 624 23.63 17.90 -9.84
CA ARG A 624 24.36 16.73 -9.36
C ARG A 624 23.74 16.15 -8.08
N THR A 625 23.36 16.98 -7.11
CA THR A 625 22.63 16.53 -5.92
C THR A 625 21.31 15.84 -6.28
N LEU A 626 20.55 16.38 -7.24
CA LEU A 626 19.31 15.73 -7.68
C LEU A 626 19.55 14.36 -8.34
N VAL A 627 20.66 14.24 -9.07
CA VAL A 627 21.09 12.97 -9.69
C VAL A 627 21.50 11.94 -8.63
N GLU A 628 22.15 12.35 -7.55
CA GLU A 628 22.50 11.46 -6.42
C GLU A 628 21.26 10.83 -5.77
N HIS A 629 20.15 11.57 -5.72
CA HIS A 629 18.87 11.10 -5.20
C HIS A 629 17.96 10.43 -6.25
N PHE A 630 18.44 10.25 -7.48
CA PHE A 630 17.63 9.75 -8.57
C PHE A 630 17.22 8.29 -8.38
N GLY A 631 15.93 8.06 -8.08
CA GLY A 631 15.37 6.74 -7.87
C GLY A 631 15.95 6.01 -6.65
N GLU A 632 16.41 6.75 -5.64
CA GLU A 632 16.87 6.21 -4.37
C GLU A 632 15.77 5.37 -3.69
N GLU A 633 16.13 4.43 -2.82
CA GLU A 633 15.15 3.50 -2.22
C GLU A 633 13.98 4.20 -1.53
N SER A 634 14.25 5.28 -0.80
CA SER A 634 13.26 6.05 -0.04
C SER A 634 12.16 6.65 -0.96
N GLY A 635 12.52 6.98 -2.20
CA GLY A 635 11.67 7.71 -3.15
C GLY A 635 11.28 9.12 -2.70
N TRP A 636 12.00 9.69 -1.72
CA TRP A 636 11.73 11.02 -1.16
C TRP A 636 11.78 12.11 -2.23
N TRP A 637 12.67 11.96 -3.20
CA TRP A 637 12.94 12.93 -4.26
C TRP A 637 12.23 12.64 -5.58
N ASP A 638 11.71 11.44 -5.81
CA ASP A 638 11.15 11.02 -7.10
C ASP A 638 10.09 12.00 -7.63
N GLU A 639 9.16 12.41 -6.77
CA GLU A 639 8.08 13.33 -7.16
C GLU A 639 8.57 14.76 -7.36
N VAL A 640 9.56 15.20 -6.58
CA VAL A 640 10.17 16.52 -6.70
C VAL A 640 10.95 16.64 -8.00
N ILE A 641 11.71 15.60 -8.36
CA ILE A 641 12.45 15.53 -9.62
C ILE A 641 11.47 15.59 -10.80
N LYS A 642 10.36 14.85 -10.75
CA LYS A 642 9.31 14.92 -11.77
C LYS A 642 8.71 16.33 -11.89
N PHE A 643 8.34 16.96 -10.79
CA PHE A 643 7.82 18.34 -10.81
C PHE A 643 8.85 19.37 -11.26
N PHE A 644 10.15 19.16 -10.99
CA PHE A 644 11.23 20.02 -11.50
C PHE A 644 11.36 19.87 -13.02
N MET A 645 11.44 18.63 -13.51
CA MET A 645 11.58 18.33 -14.95
C MET A 645 10.34 18.71 -15.76
N ALA A 646 9.14 18.65 -15.16
CA ALA A 646 7.92 19.15 -15.81
C ALA A 646 8.00 20.65 -16.18
N GLN A 647 8.88 21.42 -15.51
CA GLN A 647 9.07 22.85 -15.77
C GLN A 647 10.43 23.17 -16.41
N SER A 648 11.22 22.15 -16.77
CA SER A 648 12.53 22.33 -17.38
C SER A 648 12.42 22.83 -18.82
N ASN A 649 13.38 23.64 -19.23
CA ASN A 649 13.63 23.95 -20.64
C ASN A 649 14.69 23.00 -21.22
N GLU A 650 15.00 23.14 -22.51
CA GLU A 650 16.02 22.32 -23.20
C GLU A 650 17.39 22.31 -22.48
N LYS A 651 17.80 23.42 -21.88
CA LYS A 651 19.11 23.53 -21.19
C LYS A 651 19.14 22.75 -19.89
N ILE A 652 18.09 22.88 -19.08
CA ILE A 652 17.95 22.15 -17.81
C ILE A 652 17.89 20.65 -18.09
N PHE A 653 17.10 20.25 -19.09
CA PHE A 653 16.98 18.85 -19.48
C PHE A 653 18.32 18.26 -19.92
N ASP A 654 19.04 18.93 -20.82
CA ASP A 654 20.34 18.46 -21.31
C ASP A 654 21.38 18.36 -20.18
N HIS A 655 21.43 19.36 -19.29
CA HIS A 655 22.37 19.34 -18.16
C HIS A 655 22.04 18.22 -17.16
N PHE A 656 20.76 17.99 -16.87
CA PHE A 656 20.33 16.87 -16.04
C PHE A 656 20.71 15.52 -16.65
N MET A 657 20.47 15.33 -17.95
CA MET A 657 20.86 14.09 -18.64
C MET A 657 22.39 13.92 -18.63
N ARG A 658 23.15 15.00 -18.81
CA ARG A 658 24.62 14.98 -18.76
C ARG A 658 25.13 14.49 -17.40
N GLU A 659 24.68 15.08 -16.31
CA GLU A 659 25.09 14.66 -14.96
C GLU A 659 24.54 13.27 -14.61
N LEU A 660 23.30 12.94 -14.97
CA LEU A 660 22.70 11.62 -14.71
C LEU A 660 23.52 10.53 -15.35
N PHE A 661 23.79 10.67 -16.66
CA PHE A 661 24.58 9.69 -17.38
C PHE A 661 26.05 9.77 -17.02
N ALA A 662 26.60 10.85 -16.45
CA ALA A 662 27.97 10.86 -15.92
C ALA A 662 28.09 10.17 -14.54
N SER A 663 26.99 10.04 -13.81
CA SER A 663 26.97 9.46 -12.46
C SER A 663 27.10 7.94 -12.43
N SER A 664 27.48 7.40 -11.27
CA SER A 664 27.50 5.96 -10.99
C SER A 664 26.13 5.30 -11.08
N ALA A 665 25.04 6.06 -10.93
CA ALA A 665 23.67 5.54 -11.05
C ALA A 665 23.36 5.05 -12.47
N SER A 666 24.02 5.60 -13.49
CA SER A 666 23.82 5.24 -14.90
C SER A 666 24.56 3.98 -15.35
N VAL A 667 25.41 3.41 -14.48
CA VAL A 667 26.14 2.16 -14.77
C VAL A 667 25.15 1.00 -14.90
N ASP A 668 24.19 0.93 -13.97
CA ASP A 668 23.06 -0.01 -13.97
C ASP A 668 21.86 0.61 -13.23
N PHE A 669 20.89 1.11 -13.98
CA PHE A 669 19.66 1.66 -13.41
C PHE A 669 18.78 0.55 -12.81
N SER A 670 18.42 0.66 -11.55
CA SER A 670 17.40 -0.19 -10.96
C SER A 670 16.08 -0.11 -11.74
N PRO A 671 15.19 -1.13 -11.64
CA PRO A 671 13.85 -1.07 -12.24
C PRO A 671 13.10 0.23 -11.88
N LYS A 672 13.27 0.70 -10.63
CA LYS A 672 12.71 1.97 -10.14
C LYS A 672 13.30 3.17 -10.89
N GLN A 673 14.62 3.25 -11.04
CA GLN A 673 15.31 4.33 -11.76
C GLN A 673 14.91 4.37 -13.24
N LYS A 674 14.79 3.22 -13.91
CA LYS A 674 14.28 3.16 -15.30
C LYS A 674 12.88 3.73 -15.42
N LYS A 675 12.00 3.38 -14.48
CA LYS A 675 10.61 3.87 -14.44
C LYS A 675 10.59 5.39 -14.22
N LEU A 676 11.42 5.90 -13.31
CA LEU A 676 11.54 7.32 -13.05
C LEU A 676 12.10 8.08 -14.26
N LEU A 677 13.12 7.54 -14.94
CA LEU A 677 13.70 8.12 -16.16
C LEU A 677 12.67 8.26 -17.27
N ALA A 678 11.88 7.21 -17.52
CA ALA A 678 10.80 7.25 -18.49
C ALA A 678 9.76 8.33 -18.13
N GLN A 679 9.38 8.44 -16.85
CA GLN A 679 8.45 9.49 -16.38
C GLN A 679 9.03 10.90 -16.52
N VAL A 680 10.32 11.09 -16.20
CA VAL A 680 11.01 12.36 -16.36
C VAL A 680 11.05 12.78 -17.82
N ILE A 681 11.38 11.86 -18.74
CA ILE A 681 11.36 12.12 -20.18
C ILE A 681 9.94 12.47 -20.65
N GLU A 682 8.94 11.72 -20.22
CA GLU A 682 7.54 11.94 -20.59
C GLU A 682 7.02 13.31 -20.12
N GLU A 683 7.28 13.69 -18.88
CA GLU A 683 6.77 14.93 -18.26
C GLU A 683 7.50 16.21 -18.74
N SER A 684 8.73 16.08 -19.25
CA SER A 684 9.55 17.21 -19.70
C SER A 684 8.97 17.86 -20.98
N PRO A 685 8.66 19.18 -20.98
CA PRO A 685 8.03 19.84 -22.12
C PRO A 685 9.00 20.05 -23.29
N GLU A 686 10.24 20.41 -22.96
CA GLU A 686 11.31 20.70 -23.91
C GLU A 686 12.47 19.73 -23.66
N LYS A 687 13.03 19.20 -24.74
CA LYS A 687 13.98 18.07 -24.71
C LYS A 687 15.11 18.32 -25.68
N ARG A 688 16.33 17.99 -25.26
CA ARG A 688 17.55 18.05 -26.07
C ARG A 688 18.34 16.75 -25.90
N VAL A 689 18.94 16.27 -27.00
CA VAL A 689 19.59 14.95 -27.09
C VAL A 689 21.11 15.01 -27.00
N ASP A 690 21.71 16.19 -26.94
CA ASP A 690 23.16 16.38 -27.08
C ASP A 690 23.93 15.63 -25.98
N ALA A 691 23.53 15.78 -24.73
CA ALA A 691 24.13 15.07 -23.61
C ALA A 691 24.06 13.54 -23.76
N LEU A 692 22.94 13.01 -24.27
CA LEU A 692 22.76 11.58 -24.52
C LEU A 692 23.64 11.10 -25.67
N CYS A 693 23.74 11.88 -26.75
CA CYS A 693 24.59 11.56 -27.89
C CYS A 693 26.08 11.62 -27.52
N GLU A 694 26.50 12.65 -26.77
CA GLU A 694 27.86 12.76 -26.22
C GLU A 694 28.18 11.57 -25.32
N ALA A 695 27.26 11.19 -24.44
CA ALA A 695 27.41 10.02 -23.58
C ALA A 695 27.56 8.74 -24.42
N LEU A 696 26.71 8.55 -25.46
CA LEU A 696 26.73 7.36 -26.32
C LEU A 696 28.06 7.17 -27.07
N LEU A 697 28.68 8.28 -27.49
CA LEU A 697 29.92 8.28 -28.28
C LEU A 697 31.19 8.22 -27.40
N ASN A 698 31.08 8.25 -26.07
CA ASN A 698 32.23 8.23 -25.18
C ASN A 698 32.74 6.80 -24.91
N GLU A 699 33.86 6.42 -25.54
CA GLU A 699 34.44 5.07 -25.46
C GLU A 699 35.08 4.72 -24.11
N LYS A 700 35.39 5.71 -23.25
CA LYS A 700 36.23 5.48 -22.06
C LYS A 700 35.48 4.92 -20.84
N GLU A 701 34.15 4.97 -20.81
CA GLU A 701 33.37 4.71 -19.58
C GLU A 701 32.02 4.00 -19.80
N ILE A 702 31.84 3.24 -20.87
CA ILE A 702 30.52 2.72 -21.24
C ILE A 702 30.42 1.19 -21.05
N SER A 703 29.40 0.75 -20.31
CA SER A 703 28.94 -0.64 -20.27
C SER A 703 27.88 -0.87 -21.36
N ALA A 704 27.67 -2.12 -21.79
CA ALA A 704 26.61 -2.46 -22.74
C ALA A 704 25.23 -2.03 -22.22
N TYR A 705 25.05 -2.09 -20.90
CA TYR A 705 23.86 -1.63 -20.22
C TYR A 705 23.61 -0.12 -20.35
N ARG A 706 24.66 0.69 -20.17
CA ARG A 706 24.59 2.14 -20.30
C ARG A 706 24.28 2.54 -21.74
N GLN A 707 24.89 1.89 -22.74
CA GLN A 707 24.53 2.06 -24.15
C GLN A 707 23.05 1.75 -24.40
N ARG A 708 22.54 0.65 -23.84
CA ARG A 708 21.12 0.29 -23.97
C ARG A 708 20.21 1.38 -23.40
N SER A 709 20.48 1.82 -22.19
CA SER A 709 19.67 2.83 -21.49
C SER A 709 19.65 4.17 -22.24
N ILE A 710 20.78 4.55 -22.85
CA ILE A 710 20.87 5.75 -23.70
C ILE A 710 20.04 5.56 -24.97
N LEU A 711 20.16 4.42 -25.66
CA LEU A 711 19.40 4.12 -26.87
C LEU A 711 17.89 4.06 -26.60
N ASP A 712 17.46 3.44 -25.50
CA ASP A 712 16.07 3.42 -25.06
C ASP A 712 15.57 4.84 -24.78
N SER A 713 16.39 5.69 -24.13
CA SER A 713 16.06 7.10 -23.87
C SER A 713 15.94 7.90 -25.17
N LEU A 714 16.84 7.71 -26.13
CA LEU A 714 16.78 8.35 -27.45
C LEU A 714 15.56 7.89 -28.25
N LYS A 715 15.20 6.60 -28.15
CA LYS A 715 13.97 6.05 -28.74
C LYS A 715 12.73 6.73 -28.15
N SER A 716 12.67 6.89 -26.83
CA SER A 716 11.55 7.57 -26.15
C SER A 716 11.47 9.06 -26.48
N LEU A 717 12.62 9.74 -26.65
CA LEU A 717 12.67 11.14 -27.05
C LEU A 717 12.19 11.36 -28.48
N ASN A 718 12.46 10.40 -29.37
CA ASN A 718 11.97 10.36 -30.74
C ASN A 718 12.31 11.64 -31.56
N GLN A 719 13.52 12.19 -31.38
CA GLN A 719 14.00 13.43 -32.04
C GLN A 719 15.01 13.13 -33.16
N ALA A 720 14.75 13.63 -34.36
CA ALA A 720 15.64 13.46 -35.53
C ALA A 720 17.06 14.00 -35.33
N ALA A 721 17.26 14.96 -34.41
CA ALA A 721 18.56 15.53 -34.09
C ALA A 721 19.61 14.50 -33.62
N ALA A 722 19.19 13.32 -33.15
CA ALA A 722 20.10 12.25 -32.74
C ALA A 722 20.66 11.41 -33.92
N LEU A 723 20.09 11.52 -35.13
CA LEU A 723 20.40 10.63 -36.26
C LEU A 723 21.88 10.64 -36.66
N ASP A 724 22.48 11.82 -36.80
CA ASP A 724 23.89 11.94 -37.23
C ASP A 724 24.84 11.25 -36.24
N ASN A 725 24.59 11.43 -34.93
CA ASN A 725 25.38 10.78 -33.87
C ASN A 725 25.14 9.27 -33.82
N LEU A 726 23.92 8.79 -34.06
CA LEU A 726 23.62 7.36 -34.14
C LEU A 726 24.25 6.69 -35.36
N HIS A 727 24.25 7.35 -36.52
CA HIS A 727 24.97 6.87 -37.70
C HIS A 727 26.47 6.81 -37.45
N ARG A 728 27.03 7.82 -36.77
CA ARG A 728 28.44 7.81 -36.36
C ARG A 728 28.73 6.67 -35.38
N PHE A 729 27.90 6.47 -34.36
CA PHE A 729 28.02 5.37 -33.40
C PHE A 729 28.12 4.00 -34.08
N LYS A 730 27.29 3.78 -35.11
CA LYS A 730 27.35 2.56 -35.93
C LYS A 730 28.58 2.49 -36.83
N LYS A 731 28.87 3.57 -37.55
CA LYS A 731 29.99 3.64 -38.50
C LYS A 731 31.34 3.40 -37.82
N ASP A 732 31.50 3.98 -36.63
CA ASP A 732 32.73 3.91 -35.85
C ASP A 732 32.84 2.60 -35.04
N GLY A 733 31.82 1.72 -35.10
CA GLY A 733 31.86 0.40 -34.47
C GLY A 733 31.82 0.41 -32.94
N ILE A 734 31.20 1.43 -32.34
CA ILE A 734 31.23 1.69 -30.89
C ILE A 734 30.32 0.71 -30.10
N ALA A 735 29.37 0.04 -30.77
CA ALA A 735 28.46 -0.91 -30.13
C ALA A 735 29.23 -2.09 -29.49
N LEU A 736 28.99 -2.33 -28.19
CA LEU A 736 29.73 -3.35 -27.44
C LEU A 736 29.33 -4.79 -27.74
N ASN A 737 28.12 -5.01 -28.25
CA ASN A 737 27.64 -6.33 -28.67
C ASN A 737 26.58 -6.21 -29.78
N GLN A 738 26.18 -7.36 -30.32
CA GLN A 738 25.21 -7.44 -31.42
C GLN A 738 23.83 -6.90 -31.01
N ASP A 739 23.37 -7.15 -29.79
CA ASP A 739 22.08 -6.64 -29.29
C ASP A 739 22.01 -5.10 -29.29
N ILE A 740 23.09 -4.44 -28.87
CA ILE A 740 23.19 -2.98 -28.87
C ILE A 740 23.22 -2.42 -30.29
N ASN A 741 23.94 -3.08 -31.19
CA ASN A 741 23.99 -2.70 -32.60
C ASN A 741 22.60 -2.82 -33.27
N GLU A 742 21.86 -3.89 -32.96
CA GLU A 742 20.50 -4.10 -33.44
C GLU A 742 19.50 -3.11 -32.86
N LEU A 743 19.65 -2.77 -31.57
CA LEU A 743 18.85 -1.73 -30.92
C LEU A 743 19.13 -0.36 -31.55
N ALA A 744 20.41 0.00 -31.77
CA ALA A 744 20.76 1.25 -32.43
C ALA A 744 20.15 1.37 -33.84
N GLU A 745 20.14 0.28 -34.61
CA GLU A 745 19.47 0.24 -35.93
C GLU A 745 17.94 0.38 -35.82
N ASP A 746 17.34 -0.14 -34.75
CA ASP A 746 15.92 0.07 -34.46
C ASP A 746 15.61 1.53 -34.17
N VAL A 747 16.43 2.18 -33.34
CA VAL A 747 16.28 3.61 -33.01
C VAL A 747 16.49 4.47 -34.25
N ILE A 748 17.53 4.23 -35.04
CA ILE A 748 17.78 4.95 -36.31
C ILE A 748 16.56 4.87 -37.22
N ARG A 749 16.03 3.67 -37.47
CA ARG A 749 14.84 3.51 -38.33
C ARG A 749 13.61 4.23 -37.79
N SER A 750 13.40 4.22 -36.47
CA SER A 750 12.32 4.97 -35.85
C SER A 750 12.47 6.47 -36.11
N LEU A 751 13.68 7.00 -35.95
CA LEU A 751 13.97 8.42 -36.11
C LEU A 751 14.01 8.88 -37.58
N GLU A 752 14.49 8.06 -38.51
CA GLU A 752 14.44 8.33 -39.97
C GLU A 752 12.98 8.52 -40.43
N LYS A 753 12.06 7.69 -39.91
CA LYS A 753 10.62 7.82 -40.17
C LYS A 753 10.07 9.16 -39.67
N VAL A 754 10.49 9.61 -38.49
CA VAL A 754 10.07 10.90 -37.92
C VAL A 754 10.63 12.07 -38.73
N ALA A 755 11.85 11.94 -39.24
CA ALA A 755 12.49 12.94 -40.09
C ALA A 755 11.91 13.01 -41.52
N GLY A 756 10.95 12.14 -41.86
CA GLY A 756 10.42 12.04 -43.22
C GLY A 756 11.43 11.52 -44.24
N ILE A 757 12.51 10.88 -43.78
CA ILE A 757 13.51 10.25 -44.63
C ILE A 757 12.94 8.90 -45.07
N THR A 758 12.29 8.87 -46.23
CA THR A 758 11.98 7.63 -46.92
C THR A 758 13.29 7.08 -47.49
N ARG A 759 13.84 6.03 -46.85
CA ARG A 759 14.69 5.13 -47.61
C ARG A 759 13.84 4.57 -48.73
N ASP A 760 14.35 4.68 -49.95
CA ASP A 760 13.83 3.91 -51.07
C ASP A 760 14.05 2.44 -50.68
N ASP A 761 13.06 1.79 -50.05
CA ASP A 761 13.08 0.36 -49.72
C ASP A 761 13.28 -0.49 -50.99
N LYS A 762 13.17 0.13 -52.18
CA LYS A 762 13.55 -0.43 -53.48
C LYS A 762 15.06 -0.63 -53.69
N LYS A 763 15.95 -0.01 -52.91
CA LYS A 763 17.41 -0.27 -53.00
C LYS A 763 17.93 -1.33 -52.02
N LEU A 764 17.08 -1.90 -51.18
CA LEU A 764 17.37 -3.10 -50.37
C LEU A 764 17.02 -4.42 -51.07
N THR A 765 16.82 -4.42 -52.41
CA THR A 765 16.45 -5.65 -53.15
C THR A 765 17.49 -6.19 -54.11
N LYS A 766 18.68 -5.59 -54.28
CA LYS A 766 19.70 -6.15 -55.20
C LYS A 766 21.18 -6.09 -54.79
N ALA A 767 21.55 -5.43 -53.69
CA ALA A 767 22.95 -5.37 -53.27
C ALA A 767 23.27 -6.28 -52.07
N ASP A 768 22.31 -6.57 -51.19
CA ASP A 768 22.49 -7.51 -50.07
C ASP A 768 22.02 -8.95 -50.38
N THR A 769 21.38 -9.16 -51.54
CA THR A 769 21.00 -10.49 -52.06
C THR A 769 22.06 -11.12 -52.96
N ALA A 770 23.21 -10.47 -53.17
CA ALA A 770 24.26 -10.97 -54.06
C ALA A 770 25.51 -11.49 -53.33
N THR A 771 25.49 -11.61 -52.01
CA THR A 771 26.63 -12.20 -51.26
C THR A 771 26.20 -13.00 -50.03
N GLN A 772 25.15 -13.83 -50.14
CA GLN A 772 24.94 -14.92 -49.18
C GLN A 772 23.99 -16.03 -49.70
N GLU A 773 24.09 -16.40 -50.98
CA GLU A 773 23.80 -17.79 -51.35
C GLU A 773 24.99 -18.66 -50.90
N LYS A 774 25.07 -18.95 -49.59
CA LYS A 774 25.91 -20.01 -49.00
C LYS A 774 25.68 -20.15 -47.47
N SER A 775 24.53 -20.71 -47.10
CA SER A 775 24.36 -21.70 -46.01
C SER A 775 22.85 -21.91 -45.81
N GLY A 776 22.36 -23.14 -45.97
CA GLY A 776 20.93 -23.48 -45.84
C GLY A 776 20.40 -23.48 -44.39
N GLU A 777 20.85 -22.54 -43.54
CA GLU A 777 20.39 -22.42 -42.15
C GLU A 777 19.42 -21.24 -41.98
N PRO A 778 18.31 -21.42 -41.23
CA PRO A 778 17.33 -20.38 -40.97
C PRO A 778 17.86 -19.27 -40.05
N ASP A 779 17.47 -18.01 -40.32
CA ASP A 779 17.88 -16.84 -39.54
C ASP A 779 17.48 -16.96 -38.05
N ARG A 780 18.44 -16.78 -37.13
CA ARG A 780 18.18 -16.88 -35.68
C ARG A 780 17.15 -15.87 -35.17
N LEU A 781 17.07 -14.68 -35.77
CA LEU A 781 16.16 -13.61 -35.35
C LEU A 781 15.45 -13.06 -36.58
N ILE A 782 14.12 -13.03 -36.54
CA ILE A 782 13.30 -12.45 -37.60
C ILE A 782 12.43 -11.32 -37.03
N ARG A 783 12.10 -10.35 -37.89
CA ARG A 783 11.14 -9.28 -37.56
C ARG A 783 9.83 -9.51 -38.30
N ASN A 784 8.71 -9.35 -37.63
CA ASN A 784 7.40 -9.40 -38.28
C ASN A 784 7.10 -8.02 -38.90
N PRO A 785 6.98 -7.91 -40.24
CA PRO A 785 6.74 -6.61 -40.88
C PRO A 785 5.32 -6.07 -40.63
N TYR A 786 4.41 -6.91 -40.14
CA TYR A 786 2.99 -6.60 -39.94
C TYR A 786 2.66 -6.17 -38.50
N GLU A 787 3.61 -6.28 -37.57
CA GLU A 787 3.46 -5.91 -36.17
C GLU A 787 4.50 -4.87 -35.76
N HIS A 788 4.14 -3.96 -34.86
CA HIS A 788 5.07 -2.99 -34.31
C HIS A 788 6.20 -3.67 -33.51
N ASP A 789 7.43 -3.47 -33.97
CA ASP A 789 8.69 -3.89 -33.32
C ASP A 789 8.73 -5.36 -32.86
N ALA A 790 7.91 -6.23 -33.47
CA ALA A 790 7.81 -7.62 -33.07
C ALA A 790 9.00 -8.43 -33.61
N GLN A 791 9.74 -9.02 -32.68
CA GLN A 791 10.90 -9.86 -32.92
C GLN A 791 10.58 -11.30 -32.53
N TYR A 792 11.00 -12.25 -33.36
CA TYR A 792 10.85 -13.68 -33.08
C TYR A 792 12.23 -14.34 -33.12
N ILE A 793 12.51 -15.17 -32.12
CA ILE A 793 13.77 -15.88 -31.97
C ILE A 793 13.53 -17.34 -32.37
N LEU A 794 14.39 -17.87 -33.23
CA LEU A 794 14.42 -19.29 -33.54
C LEU A 794 14.87 -20.07 -32.32
N ILE A 795 14.00 -20.93 -31.82
CA ILE A 795 14.28 -21.90 -30.78
C ILE A 795 14.51 -23.25 -31.46
N PRO A 796 15.75 -23.78 -31.45
CA PRO A 796 16.02 -25.10 -31.98
C PRO A 796 15.16 -26.14 -31.27
N GLY A 797 14.67 -27.08 -32.05
CA GLY A 797 13.97 -28.25 -31.58
C GLY A 797 14.86 -29.16 -30.74
N GLY A 798 14.22 -30.12 -30.07
CA GLY A 798 14.90 -31.07 -29.22
C GLY A 798 13.93 -31.96 -28.47
N LYS A 799 14.46 -32.79 -27.58
CA LYS A 799 13.70 -33.73 -26.77
C LYS A 799 13.91 -33.46 -25.28
N TYR A 800 12.86 -33.61 -24.48
CA TYR A 800 12.93 -33.42 -23.04
C TYR A 800 11.83 -34.18 -22.30
N LEU A 801 11.96 -34.29 -20.98
CA LEU A 801 10.93 -34.87 -20.14
C LEU A 801 9.87 -33.82 -19.81
N TYR A 802 8.67 -33.96 -20.39
CA TYR A 802 7.60 -33.00 -20.16
C TYR A 802 7.14 -33.03 -18.70
N SER A 803 7.10 -31.87 -18.02
CA SER A 803 6.84 -31.81 -16.58
C SER A 803 5.51 -32.40 -16.15
N VAL A 804 4.49 -32.39 -17.01
CA VAL A 804 3.13 -32.84 -16.69
C VAL A 804 2.98 -34.35 -16.81
N THR A 805 3.39 -34.93 -17.94
CA THR A 805 3.23 -36.37 -18.20
C THR A 805 4.43 -37.18 -17.72
N LYS A 806 5.57 -36.52 -17.47
CA LYS A 806 6.87 -37.16 -17.20
C LYS A 806 7.27 -38.15 -18.29
N GLN A 807 6.87 -37.86 -19.52
CA GLN A 807 7.24 -38.62 -20.71
C GLN A 807 8.12 -37.79 -21.63
N GLU A 808 8.93 -38.48 -22.43
CA GLU A 808 9.73 -37.86 -23.47
C GLU A 808 8.80 -37.25 -24.54
N VAL A 809 9.04 -36.00 -24.87
CA VAL A 809 8.37 -35.29 -25.97
C VAL A 809 9.41 -34.65 -26.89
N ILE A 810 9.07 -34.57 -28.17
CA ILE A 810 9.91 -33.97 -29.20
C ILE A 810 9.26 -32.66 -29.64
N VAL A 811 10.06 -31.59 -29.69
CA VAL A 811 9.66 -30.26 -30.14
C VAL A 811 10.45 -29.92 -31.39
N SER A 812 9.77 -29.49 -32.45
CA SER A 812 10.41 -29.02 -33.68
C SER A 812 10.94 -27.59 -33.53
N ASP A 813 11.78 -27.17 -34.47
CA ASP A 813 12.23 -25.78 -34.59
C ASP A 813 11.04 -24.81 -34.66
N LEU A 814 11.05 -23.80 -33.79
CA LEU A 814 9.94 -22.87 -33.64
C LEU A 814 10.44 -21.46 -33.47
N TYR A 815 9.84 -20.51 -34.18
CA TYR A 815 10.03 -19.09 -33.91
C TYR A 815 9.10 -18.65 -32.78
N VAL A 816 9.68 -18.16 -31.70
CA VAL A 816 8.94 -17.69 -30.51
C VAL A 816 9.09 -16.19 -30.41
N ALA A 817 7.97 -15.47 -30.22
CA ALA A 817 8.02 -14.04 -29.97
C ALA A 817 8.91 -13.74 -28.76
N LYS A 818 9.83 -12.79 -28.93
CA LYS A 818 10.83 -12.41 -27.91
C LYS A 818 10.18 -11.95 -26.61
N TYR A 819 9.02 -11.31 -26.71
CA TYR A 819 8.23 -10.75 -25.63
C TYR A 819 6.77 -11.22 -25.75
N PRO A 820 6.00 -11.20 -24.64
CA PRO A 820 4.53 -11.26 -24.71
C PRO A 820 3.98 -10.11 -25.57
N VAL A 821 2.78 -10.30 -26.13
CA VAL A 821 2.13 -9.26 -26.93
C VAL A 821 1.89 -8.01 -26.08
N THR A 822 2.34 -6.87 -26.57
CA THR A 822 2.23 -5.58 -25.87
C THR A 822 0.88 -4.90 -26.12
N ASN A 823 0.50 -3.96 -25.26
CA ASN A 823 -0.69 -3.14 -25.50
C ASN A 823 -0.61 -2.36 -26.82
N LYS A 824 0.58 -1.89 -27.21
CA LYS A 824 0.78 -1.18 -28.48
C LYS A 824 0.45 -2.07 -29.68
N GLN A 825 0.98 -3.30 -29.68
CA GLN A 825 0.69 -4.30 -30.73
C GLN A 825 -0.80 -4.68 -30.74
N TYR A 826 -1.36 -4.96 -29.57
CA TYR A 826 -2.76 -5.34 -29.44
C TYR A 826 -3.72 -4.23 -29.87
N ARG A 827 -3.41 -2.96 -29.58
CA ARG A 827 -4.23 -1.82 -29.99
C ARG A 827 -4.27 -1.65 -31.51
N SER A 828 -3.23 -1.99 -32.25
CA SER A 828 -3.27 -2.01 -33.72
C SER A 828 -4.33 -2.98 -34.25
N PHE A 829 -4.48 -4.14 -33.62
CA PHE A 829 -5.55 -5.09 -33.94
C PHE A 829 -6.93 -4.52 -33.60
N ILE A 830 -7.10 -3.91 -32.43
CA ILE A 830 -8.39 -3.29 -32.05
C ILE A 830 -8.76 -2.11 -32.97
N ASP A 831 -7.79 -1.31 -33.38
CA ASP A 831 -7.96 -0.21 -34.33
C ASP A 831 -8.40 -0.71 -35.71
N PHE A 832 -7.81 -1.81 -36.20
CA PHE A 832 -8.26 -2.49 -37.42
C PHE A 832 -9.73 -2.93 -37.30
N LEU A 833 -10.12 -3.55 -36.19
CA LEU A 833 -11.52 -3.94 -35.94
C LEU A 833 -12.48 -2.76 -35.83
N ALA A 834 -11.98 -1.58 -35.47
CA ALA A 834 -12.74 -0.34 -35.40
C ALA A 834 -12.84 0.37 -36.77
N GLY A 835 -12.25 -0.20 -37.83
CA GLY A 835 -12.28 0.36 -39.18
C GLY A 835 -11.23 1.46 -39.43
N LYS A 836 -10.21 1.58 -38.58
CA LYS A 836 -9.06 2.45 -38.85
C LYS A 836 -8.08 1.75 -39.81
N PRO A 837 -7.42 2.49 -40.73
CA PRO A 837 -6.49 1.90 -41.68
C PRO A 837 -5.30 1.23 -40.96
N PRO A 838 -4.84 0.05 -41.40
CA PRO A 838 -3.70 -0.63 -40.80
C PRO A 838 -2.41 0.20 -40.97
N VAL A 839 -1.45 -0.03 -40.07
CA VAL A 839 -0.22 0.79 -39.93
C VAL A 839 0.71 0.72 -41.15
N LYS A 840 0.62 -0.32 -41.99
CA LYS A 840 1.41 -0.50 -43.22
C LYS A 840 0.65 -1.32 -44.27
N ASP A 841 0.93 -1.06 -45.55
CA ASP A 841 0.58 -1.79 -46.79
C ASP A 841 0.05 -3.23 -46.63
N ALA A 842 -1.16 -3.37 -46.07
CA ALA A 842 -1.83 -4.64 -45.90
C ALA A 842 -3.22 -4.56 -46.55
N ASN A 843 -3.44 -5.34 -47.60
CA ASN A 843 -4.70 -5.45 -48.34
C ASN A 843 -5.76 -6.31 -47.59
N LEU A 844 -5.70 -6.39 -46.26
CA LEU A 844 -6.68 -7.16 -45.48
C LEU A 844 -7.90 -6.28 -45.19
N SER A 845 -9.05 -6.65 -45.77
CA SER A 845 -10.33 -5.98 -45.45
C SER A 845 -10.95 -6.51 -44.16
N LEU A 846 -11.67 -5.66 -43.44
CA LEU A 846 -12.38 -6.06 -42.22
C LEU A 846 -13.40 -7.18 -42.49
N ASN A 847 -14.09 -7.13 -43.64
CA ASN A 847 -15.08 -8.15 -44.03
C ASN A 847 -14.41 -9.51 -44.23
N ALA A 848 -13.29 -9.57 -44.96
CA ALA A 848 -12.56 -10.82 -45.18
C ALA A 848 -12.07 -11.43 -43.85
N TYR A 849 -11.60 -10.59 -42.93
CA TYR A 849 -11.22 -11.05 -41.60
C TYR A 849 -12.42 -11.57 -40.78
N GLN A 850 -13.58 -10.90 -40.86
CA GLN A 850 -14.79 -11.35 -40.17
C GLN A 850 -15.27 -12.70 -40.69
N GLU A 851 -15.25 -12.91 -42.00
CA GLU A 851 -15.56 -14.20 -42.63
C GLU A 851 -14.61 -15.29 -42.13
N ALA A 852 -13.29 -15.06 -42.21
CA ALA A 852 -12.30 -16.03 -41.72
C ALA A 852 -12.42 -16.32 -40.22
N LEU A 853 -12.78 -15.33 -39.41
CA LEU A 853 -13.01 -15.51 -37.97
C LEU A 853 -14.26 -16.35 -37.69
N HIS A 854 -15.33 -16.15 -38.48
CA HIS A 854 -16.53 -16.98 -38.40
C HIS A 854 -16.25 -18.42 -38.85
N ASP A 855 -15.52 -18.61 -39.95
CA ASP A 855 -15.11 -19.93 -40.43
C ASP A 855 -14.25 -20.67 -39.39
N LEU A 856 -13.31 -19.96 -38.76
CA LEU A 856 -12.50 -20.52 -37.66
C LEU A 856 -13.39 -20.97 -36.50
N ALA A 857 -14.35 -20.13 -36.09
CA ALA A 857 -15.25 -20.42 -34.97
C ALA A 857 -16.27 -21.53 -35.27
N GLU A 858 -16.60 -21.78 -36.54
CA GLU A 858 -17.50 -22.85 -36.98
C GLU A 858 -16.80 -24.18 -37.31
N SER A 859 -15.46 -24.18 -37.29
CA SER A 859 -14.68 -25.38 -37.49
C SER A 859 -15.04 -26.46 -36.45
N ARG A 860 -14.99 -27.73 -36.87
CA ARG A 860 -15.22 -28.89 -35.99
C ARG A 860 -14.01 -29.23 -35.09
N ASP A 861 -13.11 -28.27 -34.90
CA ASP A 861 -11.95 -28.45 -34.04
C ASP A 861 -12.37 -28.32 -32.56
N ASP A 862 -12.22 -29.41 -31.82
CA ASP A 862 -12.46 -29.47 -30.38
C ASP A 862 -11.60 -28.48 -29.58
N SER A 863 -10.49 -28.00 -30.14
CA SER A 863 -9.67 -26.94 -29.54
C SER A 863 -10.40 -25.59 -29.49
N LEU A 864 -11.38 -25.35 -30.36
CA LEU A 864 -12.09 -24.06 -30.50
C LEU A 864 -13.48 -24.06 -29.86
N LYS A 865 -13.80 -25.09 -29.06
CA LYS A 865 -15.09 -25.23 -28.37
C LYS A 865 -15.48 -23.97 -27.60
N GLY A 866 -16.68 -23.43 -27.90
CA GLY A 866 -17.24 -22.25 -27.26
C GLY A 866 -16.94 -20.93 -27.99
N PHE A 867 -16.13 -20.93 -29.05
CA PHE A 867 -15.78 -19.72 -29.78
C PHE A 867 -16.97 -19.16 -30.56
N GLN A 868 -17.77 -20.02 -31.20
CA GLN A 868 -18.97 -19.59 -31.91
C GLN A 868 -19.97 -18.91 -30.97
N GLU A 869 -20.18 -19.46 -29.77
CA GLU A 869 -21.03 -18.85 -28.74
C GLU A 869 -20.48 -17.50 -28.29
N TYR A 870 -19.17 -17.40 -28.08
CA TYR A 870 -18.50 -16.14 -27.72
C TYR A 870 -18.68 -15.06 -28.80
N LEU A 871 -18.77 -15.44 -30.08
CA LEU A 871 -19.03 -14.50 -31.17
C LEU A 871 -20.49 -14.05 -31.30
N LYS A 872 -21.46 -14.80 -30.75
CA LYS A 872 -22.91 -14.50 -30.87
C LYS A 872 -23.41 -13.37 -29.95
N GLU A 873 -22.58 -12.84 -29.05
CA GLU A 873 -23.01 -11.76 -28.15
C GLU A 873 -23.35 -10.45 -28.92
N LYS A 874 -24.05 -9.49 -28.29
CA LYS A 874 -24.55 -8.27 -28.98
C LYS A 874 -23.49 -7.19 -29.25
N GLN A 875 -22.31 -7.27 -28.65
CA GLN A 875 -21.27 -6.23 -28.75
C GLN A 875 -20.54 -6.24 -30.10
N LYS A 876 -20.13 -5.06 -30.62
CA LYS A 876 -19.23 -4.96 -31.79
C LYS A 876 -17.88 -5.65 -31.52
N LEU A 877 -17.25 -6.24 -32.54
CA LEU A 877 -15.99 -7.00 -32.40
C LEU A 877 -14.88 -6.22 -31.69
N ALA A 878 -14.64 -4.96 -32.09
CA ALA A 878 -13.63 -4.11 -31.43
C ALA A 878 -13.90 -3.98 -29.93
N GLY A 879 -15.16 -3.75 -29.52
CA GLY A 879 -15.54 -3.68 -28.11
C GLY A 879 -15.44 -5.03 -27.39
N ARG A 880 -15.75 -6.13 -28.09
CA ARG A 880 -15.67 -7.48 -27.52
C ARG A 880 -14.23 -7.89 -27.24
N PHE A 881 -13.32 -7.66 -28.18
CA PHE A 881 -11.93 -8.06 -28.06
C PHE A 881 -11.05 -7.05 -27.34
N ARG A 882 -11.54 -5.82 -27.09
CA ARG A 882 -10.81 -4.83 -26.28
C ARG A 882 -10.41 -5.43 -24.92
N SER A 883 -9.19 -5.10 -24.48
CA SER A 883 -8.72 -5.42 -23.14
C SER A 883 -9.68 -4.86 -22.08
N LYS A 884 -9.97 -5.67 -21.05
CA LYS A 884 -10.79 -5.26 -19.91
C LYS A 884 -10.15 -4.13 -19.08
N TYR A 885 -8.83 -3.92 -19.18
CA TYR A 885 -8.07 -2.99 -18.35
C TYR A 885 -7.42 -1.86 -19.19
N ASP A 886 -7.90 -1.64 -20.41
CA ASP A 886 -7.35 -0.63 -21.33
C ASP A 886 -7.51 0.82 -20.79
N ASP A 887 -8.50 1.05 -19.93
CA ASP A 887 -8.74 2.34 -19.27
C ASP A 887 -8.04 2.46 -17.89
N ASP A 888 -7.36 1.41 -17.43
CA ASP A 888 -6.61 1.39 -16.17
C ASP A 888 -5.15 1.76 -16.42
N ARG A 889 -4.71 2.93 -15.90
CA ARG A 889 -3.35 3.46 -16.09
C ARG A 889 -2.24 2.54 -15.60
N LYS A 890 -2.57 1.55 -14.75
CA LYS A 890 -1.59 0.56 -14.27
C LYS A 890 -1.24 -0.48 -15.34
N PHE A 891 -2.13 -0.72 -16.31
CA PHE A 891 -2.00 -1.83 -17.26
C PHE A 891 -2.02 -1.40 -18.73
N ASN A 892 -2.22 -0.11 -19.02
CA ASN A 892 -2.50 0.35 -20.39
C ASN A 892 -1.32 1.05 -21.08
N LYS A 893 -0.10 0.99 -20.55
CA LYS A 893 1.08 1.59 -21.21
C LYS A 893 1.50 0.76 -22.42
N ASP A 894 2.02 1.44 -23.43
CA ASP A 894 2.32 0.86 -24.75
C ASP A 894 3.22 -0.37 -24.68
N ASP A 895 4.30 -0.31 -23.91
CA ASP A 895 5.31 -1.38 -23.82
C ASP A 895 4.98 -2.43 -22.74
N GLN A 896 3.87 -2.28 -22.01
CA GLN A 896 3.40 -3.33 -21.10
C GLN A 896 2.76 -4.48 -21.89
N PRO A 897 2.84 -5.73 -21.38
CA PRO A 897 2.09 -6.83 -21.95
C PRO A 897 0.59 -6.54 -21.86
N VAL A 898 -0.15 -6.88 -22.91
CA VAL A 898 -1.61 -6.78 -22.89
C VAL A 898 -2.17 -7.74 -21.84
N VAL A 899 -3.09 -7.22 -21.01
CA VAL A 899 -3.79 -8.03 -20.00
C VAL A 899 -5.30 -7.90 -20.15
N GLY A 900 -6.07 -8.77 -19.49
CA GLY A 900 -7.54 -8.73 -19.56
C GLY A 900 -8.09 -9.15 -20.91
N VAL A 901 -7.34 -9.99 -21.62
CA VAL A 901 -7.74 -10.60 -22.88
C VAL A 901 -8.16 -12.05 -22.65
N SER A 902 -9.20 -12.48 -23.35
CA SER A 902 -9.67 -13.86 -23.31
C SER A 902 -8.82 -14.72 -24.25
N TRP A 903 -8.87 -16.04 -24.07
CA TRP A 903 -8.21 -16.98 -24.98
C TRP A 903 -8.72 -16.79 -26.42
N TYR A 904 -10.03 -16.60 -26.60
CA TYR A 904 -10.64 -16.32 -27.90
C TYR A 904 -10.09 -15.05 -28.55
N ALA A 905 -9.87 -14.01 -27.76
CA ALA A 905 -9.30 -12.75 -28.26
C ALA A 905 -7.82 -12.91 -28.67
N ALA A 906 -7.06 -13.72 -27.94
CA ALA A 906 -5.69 -14.06 -28.28
C ALA A 906 -5.60 -14.92 -29.56
N ARG A 907 -6.51 -15.88 -29.76
CA ARG A 907 -6.60 -16.66 -31.01
C ARG A 907 -7.04 -15.82 -32.20
N ALA A 908 -8.01 -14.93 -32.02
CA ALA A 908 -8.44 -13.98 -33.04
C ALA A 908 -7.27 -13.08 -33.49
N TYR A 909 -6.45 -12.60 -32.53
CA TYR A 909 -5.24 -11.85 -32.85
C TYR A 909 -4.25 -12.67 -33.68
N CYS A 910 -4.02 -13.94 -33.35
CA CYS A 910 -3.14 -14.82 -34.14
C CYS A 910 -3.68 -15.03 -35.56
N LEU A 911 -4.99 -15.23 -35.74
CA LEU A 911 -5.62 -15.33 -37.06
C LEU A 911 -5.38 -14.05 -37.87
N TRP A 912 -5.53 -12.88 -37.24
CA TRP A 912 -5.29 -11.60 -37.88
C TRP A 912 -3.86 -11.50 -38.42
N LEU A 913 -2.85 -11.90 -37.64
CA LEU A 913 -1.46 -11.94 -38.10
C LEU A 913 -1.25 -12.91 -39.26
N THR A 914 -1.83 -14.10 -39.18
CA THR A 914 -1.76 -15.10 -40.26
C THR A 914 -2.33 -14.54 -41.56
N MET A 915 -3.47 -13.86 -41.50
CA MET A 915 -4.08 -13.25 -42.69
C MET A 915 -3.25 -12.09 -43.26
N LEU A 916 -2.56 -11.32 -42.41
CA LEU A 916 -1.63 -10.28 -42.88
C LEU A 916 -0.41 -10.86 -43.59
N ALA A 917 0.09 -12.00 -43.11
CA ALA A 917 1.23 -12.67 -43.72
C ALA A 917 0.89 -13.48 -44.97
N GLY A 918 -0.36 -13.95 -45.09
CA GLY A 918 -0.79 -14.86 -46.15
C GLY A 918 -0.02 -16.18 -46.09
N ASP A 919 0.31 -16.76 -47.24
CA ASP A 919 0.99 -18.06 -47.34
C ASP A 919 2.44 -18.08 -46.80
N LYS A 920 2.95 -16.94 -46.33
CA LYS A 920 4.34 -16.81 -45.87
C LYS A 920 4.57 -17.30 -44.45
N ALA A 921 3.56 -17.25 -43.59
CA ALA A 921 3.69 -17.62 -42.18
C ALA A 921 2.34 -17.85 -41.51
N GLU A 922 2.27 -18.89 -40.70
CA GLU A 922 1.14 -19.17 -39.81
C GLU A 922 1.49 -18.80 -38.36
N TYR A 923 0.73 -17.88 -37.77
CA TYR A 923 0.88 -17.45 -36.38
C TYR A 923 -0.18 -18.11 -35.48
N ARG A 924 0.24 -18.58 -34.31
CA ARG A 924 -0.63 -19.24 -33.33
C ARG A 924 -0.15 -19.04 -31.89
N LEU A 925 -0.96 -19.49 -30.93
CA LEU A 925 -0.50 -19.62 -29.56
C LEU A 925 0.45 -20.83 -29.44
N PRO A 926 1.41 -20.80 -28.50
CA PRO A 926 2.23 -21.96 -28.19
C PRO A 926 1.39 -23.06 -27.54
N THR A 927 1.77 -24.31 -27.76
CA THR A 927 1.34 -25.42 -26.89
C THR A 927 2.15 -25.40 -25.59
N GLU A 928 1.65 -26.03 -24.52
CA GLU A 928 2.41 -26.13 -23.26
C GLU A 928 3.78 -26.80 -23.46
N VAL A 929 3.85 -27.81 -24.34
CA VAL A 929 5.08 -28.55 -24.62
C VAL A 929 6.12 -27.66 -25.30
N GLU A 930 5.71 -26.86 -26.28
CA GLU A 930 6.56 -25.91 -26.96
C GLU A 930 6.99 -24.76 -26.04
N TRP A 931 6.06 -24.25 -25.23
CA TRP A 931 6.34 -23.16 -24.30
C TRP A 931 7.35 -23.57 -23.23
N GLU A 932 7.17 -24.75 -22.63
CA GLU A 932 8.06 -25.27 -21.59
C GLU A 932 9.46 -25.56 -22.15
N TRP A 933 9.53 -26.11 -23.36
CA TRP A 933 10.80 -26.24 -24.09
C TRP A 933 11.44 -24.87 -24.35
N ALA A 934 10.67 -23.88 -24.82
CA ALA A 934 11.13 -22.52 -25.06
C ALA A 934 11.68 -21.87 -23.77
N ALA A 935 11.02 -22.06 -22.63
CA ALA A 935 11.41 -21.46 -21.36
C ALA A 935 12.66 -22.11 -20.74
N GLY A 936 12.67 -23.44 -20.65
CA GLY A 936 13.61 -24.15 -19.79
C GLY A 936 14.38 -25.30 -20.45
N GLY A 937 14.25 -25.51 -21.76
CA GLY A 937 14.96 -26.58 -22.48
C GLY A 937 16.49 -26.50 -22.30
N ARG A 938 17.12 -27.65 -22.05
CA ARG A 938 18.58 -27.80 -21.89
C ARG A 938 19.25 -28.03 -23.24
N ARG A 939 19.26 -26.98 -24.05
CA ARG A 939 19.74 -26.99 -25.46
C ARG A 939 21.26 -27.16 -25.60
N ASP A 940 22.00 -27.00 -24.50
CA ASP A 940 23.41 -27.37 -24.40
C ASP A 940 23.64 -28.89 -24.46
N LYS A 941 22.57 -29.69 -24.27
CA LYS A 941 22.61 -31.16 -24.29
C LYS A 941 21.43 -31.74 -25.10
N PRO A 942 21.36 -31.47 -26.42
CA PRO A 942 20.20 -31.79 -27.24
C PRO A 942 19.92 -33.30 -27.38
N ASP A 943 20.94 -34.15 -27.16
CA ASP A 943 20.85 -35.60 -27.27
C ASP A 943 20.38 -36.29 -25.98
N GLU A 944 20.33 -35.57 -24.85
CA GLU A 944 19.91 -36.09 -23.55
C GLU A 944 18.44 -35.75 -23.27
N VAL A 945 17.68 -36.71 -22.71
CA VAL A 945 16.29 -36.49 -22.28
C VAL A 945 16.31 -36.04 -20.82
N LEU A 946 16.32 -34.73 -20.60
CA LEU A 946 16.40 -34.11 -19.27
C LEU A 946 15.11 -33.38 -18.91
N GLU A 947 14.90 -33.14 -17.61
CA GLU A 947 13.93 -32.15 -17.16
C GLU A 947 14.40 -30.74 -17.52
N VAL A 948 13.43 -29.84 -17.74
CA VAL A 948 13.70 -28.42 -17.95
C VAL A 948 14.41 -27.80 -16.75
N ARG A 949 15.09 -26.67 -16.98
CA ARG A 949 15.59 -25.80 -15.91
C ARG A 949 14.45 -25.36 -15.00
N SER A 950 14.77 -25.09 -13.75
CA SER A 950 13.80 -24.63 -12.75
C SER A 950 13.19 -23.29 -13.16
N TYR A 951 14.03 -22.34 -13.58
CA TYR A 951 13.62 -21.01 -14.06
C TYR A 951 14.16 -20.72 -15.46
N PRO A 952 13.57 -19.76 -16.19
CA PRO A 952 14.02 -19.42 -17.55
C PRO A 952 15.50 -19.04 -17.63
N TRP A 953 16.00 -18.35 -16.60
CA TRP A 953 17.39 -17.89 -16.47
C TRP A 953 18.36 -18.94 -15.90
N GLY A 954 17.88 -20.07 -15.35
CA GLY A 954 18.75 -21.06 -14.71
C GLY A 954 18.14 -21.78 -13.52
N ASP A 955 18.89 -22.74 -12.96
CA ASP A 955 18.54 -23.39 -11.70
C ASP A 955 18.96 -22.57 -10.47
N THR A 956 19.92 -21.65 -10.65
CA THR A 956 20.39 -20.71 -9.63
C THR A 956 20.75 -19.37 -10.29
N PRO A 957 20.58 -18.22 -9.61
CA PRO A 957 20.03 -18.07 -8.26
C PRO A 957 18.49 -18.17 -8.20
N GLU A 958 17.99 -18.32 -6.97
CA GLU A 958 16.55 -18.28 -6.64
C GLU A 958 15.89 -16.96 -7.10
N PRO A 959 14.56 -16.93 -7.30
CA PRO A 959 13.86 -15.75 -7.77
C PRO A 959 14.02 -14.54 -6.85
N SER A 960 14.19 -13.37 -7.47
CA SER A 960 14.13 -12.06 -6.81
C SER A 960 13.57 -11.03 -7.79
N SER A 961 13.29 -9.81 -7.30
CA SER A 961 12.79 -8.68 -8.10
C SER A 961 13.72 -8.25 -9.24
N LYS A 962 14.96 -8.78 -9.28
CA LYS A 962 15.92 -8.62 -10.39
C LYS A 962 15.56 -9.46 -11.62
N TYR A 963 14.99 -10.65 -11.42
CA TYR A 963 14.76 -11.65 -12.48
C TYR A 963 13.34 -11.62 -13.05
N ALA A 964 12.34 -11.25 -12.24
CA ALA A 964 10.95 -11.26 -12.67
C ALA A 964 10.09 -10.29 -11.85
N ASN A 965 8.94 -9.92 -12.40
CA ASN A 965 7.87 -9.23 -11.66
C ASN A 965 6.90 -10.25 -11.04
N TYR A 966 6.80 -10.28 -9.71
CA TYR A 966 5.93 -11.21 -8.96
C TYR A 966 5.60 -10.67 -7.55
N ASP A 967 4.77 -11.39 -6.80
CA ASP A 967 4.33 -11.13 -5.41
C ASP A 967 3.71 -9.73 -5.16
N ALA A 968 3.11 -9.16 -6.20
CA ALA A 968 2.57 -7.81 -6.20
C ALA A 968 3.58 -6.72 -5.82
N THR A 969 4.88 -6.97 -6.03
CA THR A 969 5.98 -6.04 -5.71
C THR A 969 5.81 -4.69 -6.41
N GLU A 970 5.56 -4.71 -7.72
CA GLU A 970 5.30 -3.50 -8.52
C GLU A 970 3.82 -3.09 -8.52
N GLY A 971 2.94 -3.97 -8.04
CA GLY A 971 1.48 -3.75 -7.97
C GLY A 971 0.76 -3.71 -9.33
N ALA A 972 1.45 -3.99 -10.44
CA ALA A 972 0.92 -4.08 -11.81
C ALA A 972 1.91 -4.80 -12.75
N THR A 973 1.54 -4.97 -14.03
CA THR A 973 2.51 -5.38 -15.06
C THR A 973 3.58 -4.32 -15.27
N THR A 974 4.72 -4.73 -15.78
CA THR A 974 5.82 -3.83 -16.17
C THR A 974 6.10 -3.93 -17.66
N PRO A 975 6.75 -2.92 -18.27
CA PRO A 975 7.19 -3.02 -19.67
C PRO A 975 7.91 -4.33 -19.95
N VAL A 976 7.63 -4.94 -21.10
CA VAL A 976 8.30 -6.18 -21.53
C VAL A 976 9.81 -5.93 -21.68
N GLY A 977 10.61 -6.91 -21.35
CA GLY A 977 12.07 -6.80 -21.41
C GLY A 977 12.74 -6.06 -20.25
N ARG A 978 11.99 -5.66 -19.21
CA ARG A 978 12.53 -4.92 -18.05
C ARG A 978 13.53 -5.73 -17.20
N TYR A 979 13.45 -7.06 -17.24
CA TYR A 979 14.28 -7.98 -16.44
C TYR A 979 15.23 -8.80 -17.34
N PRO A 980 16.34 -8.23 -17.82
CA PRO A 980 17.27 -8.92 -18.72
C PRO A 980 17.95 -10.13 -18.09
N ASP A 981 18.23 -10.08 -16.78
CA ASP A 981 18.82 -11.23 -16.09
C ASP A 981 17.84 -12.40 -15.95
N GLY A 982 16.54 -12.14 -16.11
CA GLY A 982 15.49 -13.14 -16.15
C GLY A 982 15.24 -13.75 -17.53
N ALA A 983 15.96 -13.32 -18.57
CA ALA A 983 15.81 -13.86 -19.91
C ALA A 983 16.37 -15.28 -20.01
N THR A 984 15.85 -16.06 -20.97
CA THR A 984 16.48 -17.33 -21.34
C THR A 984 17.85 -17.08 -21.99
N PRO A 985 18.77 -18.07 -22.02
CA PRO A 985 20.05 -17.94 -22.71
C PRO A 985 19.94 -17.54 -24.20
N GLU A 986 18.81 -17.85 -24.84
CA GLU A 986 18.52 -17.53 -26.24
C GLU A 986 17.99 -16.11 -26.41
N GLY A 987 17.57 -15.46 -25.33
CA GLY A 987 17.09 -14.08 -25.31
C GLY A 987 15.56 -13.95 -25.30
N LEU A 988 14.82 -14.96 -24.85
CA LEU A 988 13.38 -14.82 -24.59
C LEU A 988 13.14 -14.16 -23.23
N TYR A 989 12.34 -13.09 -23.21
CA TYR A 989 12.06 -12.31 -22.01
C TYR A 989 10.67 -12.61 -21.46
N ASP A 990 10.49 -12.29 -20.18
CA ASP A 990 9.23 -12.42 -19.46
C ASP A 990 8.61 -13.83 -19.57
N MET A 991 9.46 -14.87 -19.69
CA MET A 991 9.05 -16.27 -19.61
C MET A 991 8.65 -16.67 -18.17
N ALA A 992 8.92 -15.80 -17.19
CA ALA A 992 8.51 -15.96 -15.80
C ALA A 992 8.05 -14.61 -15.21
N GLY A 993 6.91 -14.61 -14.55
CA GLY A 993 6.30 -13.43 -13.94
C GLY A 993 5.64 -12.52 -14.97
N ASN A 994 5.33 -11.28 -14.57
CA ASN A 994 4.62 -10.28 -15.35
C ASN A 994 3.19 -10.73 -15.75
N VAL A 995 2.99 -11.67 -16.68
CA VAL A 995 1.66 -12.18 -17.07
C VAL A 995 1.64 -13.68 -17.29
N TRP A 996 0.53 -14.33 -16.93
CA TRP A 996 0.25 -15.68 -17.38
C TRP A 996 -0.11 -15.65 -18.85
N GLU A 997 0.45 -16.57 -19.63
CA GLU A 997 0.27 -16.58 -21.07
C GLU A 997 -0.68 -17.69 -21.50
N TRP A 998 -1.67 -17.36 -22.34
CA TRP A 998 -2.59 -18.36 -22.91
C TRP A 998 -1.89 -19.33 -23.85
N MET A 999 -2.16 -20.63 -23.67
CA MET A 999 -1.69 -21.72 -24.52
C MET A 999 -2.78 -22.19 -25.50
N GLU A 1000 -2.39 -22.82 -26.61
CA GLU A 1000 -3.32 -23.37 -27.60
C GLU A 1000 -4.17 -24.52 -27.02
N ASN A 1001 -3.54 -25.43 -26.27
CA ASN A 1001 -4.14 -26.68 -25.80
C ASN A 1001 -5.01 -26.52 -24.54
N TRP A 1002 -5.85 -27.52 -24.29
CA TRP A 1002 -6.62 -27.62 -23.05
C TRP A 1002 -5.69 -27.94 -21.87
N TYR A 1003 -6.04 -27.43 -20.70
CA TYR A 1003 -5.36 -27.75 -19.44
C TYR A 1003 -5.58 -29.21 -19.03
N ASP A 1004 -6.77 -29.72 -19.30
CA ASP A 1004 -7.16 -31.10 -19.09
C ASP A 1004 -7.97 -31.56 -20.30
N ASP A 1005 -7.35 -32.42 -21.11
CA ASP A 1005 -7.92 -32.94 -22.35
C ASP A 1005 -9.15 -33.82 -22.14
N ASN A 1006 -9.34 -34.37 -20.92
CA ASN A 1006 -10.52 -35.18 -20.63
C ASN A 1006 -11.75 -34.32 -20.39
N THR A 1007 -11.59 -33.20 -19.67
CA THR A 1007 -12.73 -32.33 -19.33
C THR A 1007 -12.98 -31.24 -20.35
N LYS A 1008 -11.94 -30.76 -21.06
CA LYS A 1008 -12.00 -29.66 -22.05
C LYS A 1008 -12.80 -28.46 -21.54
N ARG A 1009 -12.60 -28.09 -20.27
CA ARG A 1009 -13.26 -26.96 -19.61
C ARG A 1009 -12.40 -25.69 -19.59
N SER A 1010 -11.09 -25.87 -19.46
CA SER A 1010 -10.16 -24.78 -19.19
C SER A 1010 -8.95 -24.87 -20.12
N LYS A 1011 -8.55 -23.74 -20.68
CA LYS A 1011 -7.32 -23.61 -21.47
C LYS A 1011 -6.12 -23.47 -20.54
N ALA A 1012 -4.97 -23.98 -20.98
CA ALA A 1012 -3.75 -23.92 -20.20
C ALA A 1012 -3.13 -22.52 -20.23
N LEU A 1013 -2.44 -22.18 -19.16
CA LEU A 1013 -1.67 -20.96 -18.95
C LEU A 1013 -0.29 -21.32 -18.40
N ARG A 1014 0.76 -20.63 -18.86
CA ARG A 1014 2.15 -20.80 -18.39
C ARG A 1014 2.82 -19.46 -18.05
N GLY A 1015 3.90 -19.50 -17.27
CA GLY A 1015 4.77 -18.33 -17.00
C GLY A 1015 4.58 -17.62 -15.66
N GLY A 1016 3.50 -17.83 -14.91
CA GLY A 1016 3.27 -17.07 -13.66
C GLY A 1016 2.84 -15.63 -13.92
N SER A 1017 2.71 -14.80 -12.89
CA SER A 1017 2.31 -13.39 -13.08
C SER A 1017 2.85 -12.46 -12.00
N TRP A 1018 2.72 -11.15 -12.25
CA TRP A 1018 3.12 -10.11 -11.31
C TRP A 1018 2.45 -10.20 -9.93
N SER A 1019 1.26 -10.80 -9.82
CA SER A 1019 0.45 -10.79 -8.59
C SER A 1019 0.64 -12.02 -7.71
N LEU A 1020 1.39 -13.03 -8.17
CA LEU A 1020 1.50 -14.33 -7.49
C LEU A 1020 2.91 -14.59 -6.98
N ASN A 1021 3.04 -15.51 -6.02
CA ASN A 1021 4.31 -15.80 -5.35
C ASN A 1021 5.32 -16.53 -6.27
N ALA A 1022 6.56 -16.62 -5.78
CA ALA A 1022 7.71 -17.16 -6.50
C ALA A 1022 7.54 -18.60 -7.01
N VAL A 1023 6.68 -19.42 -6.41
CA VAL A 1023 6.44 -20.82 -6.84
C VAL A 1023 5.85 -20.88 -8.25
N ASN A 1024 5.17 -19.82 -8.68
CA ASN A 1024 4.57 -19.74 -10.01
C ASN A 1024 5.55 -19.33 -11.11
N LEU A 1025 6.82 -19.06 -10.77
CA LEU A 1025 7.85 -18.65 -11.74
C LEU A 1025 8.59 -19.84 -12.38
N LEU A 1026 8.31 -21.06 -11.93
CA LEU A 1026 8.95 -22.26 -12.46
C LEU A 1026 8.58 -22.47 -13.94
N CYS A 1027 9.51 -22.97 -14.76
CA CYS A 1027 9.20 -23.35 -16.15
C CYS A 1027 8.10 -24.42 -16.23
N SER A 1028 7.99 -25.27 -15.21
CA SER A 1028 6.95 -26.29 -15.08
C SER A 1028 5.63 -25.77 -14.49
N ALA A 1029 5.57 -24.52 -14.03
CA ALA A 1029 4.35 -23.97 -13.43
C ALA A 1029 3.27 -23.81 -14.50
N ARG A 1030 2.06 -24.27 -14.16
CA ARG A 1030 0.90 -24.21 -15.04
C ARG A 1030 -0.36 -23.84 -14.29
N TYR A 1031 -1.26 -23.17 -14.99
CA TYR A 1031 -2.57 -22.79 -14.50
C TYR A 1031 -3.63 -23.07 -15.56
N GLY A 1032 -4.88 -23.26 -15.15
CA GLY A 1032 -5.98 -23.57 -16.06
C GLY A 1032 -7.16 -22.65 -15.79
N ASN A 1033 -7.68 -22.01 -16.84
CA ASN A 1033 -8.88 -21.18 -16.69
C ASN A 1033 -9.81 -21.24 -17.92
N TYR A 1034 -11.07 -20.87 -17.73
CA TYR A 1034 -12.07 -20.86 -18.78
C TYR A 1034 -11.71 -19.85 -19.89
N PRO A 1035 -11.87 -20.23 -21.18
CA PRO A 1035 -11.36 -19.45 -22.31
C PRO A 1035 -12.00 -18.06 -22.44
N GLN A 1036 -13.20 -17.84 -21.91
CA GLN A 1036 -13.89 -16.55 -21.94
C GLN A 1036 -13.42 -15.56 -20.85
N PHE A 1037 -12.74 -16.03 -19.81
CA PHE A 1037 -12.35 -15.17 -18.69
C PHE A 1037 -11.20 -14.23 -19.03
N ARG A 1038 -11.22 -13.05 -18.39
CA ARG A 1038 -10.35 -11.92 -18.68
C ARG A 1038 -9.84 -11.33 -17.37
N TYR A 1039 -8.59 -11.62 -17.02
CA TYR A 1039 -7.96 -11.15 -15.77
C TYR A 1039 -6.78 -10.21 -16.06
N TYR A 1040 -6.50 -9.32 -15.11
CA TYR A 1040 -5.45 -8.29 -15.19
C TYR A 1040 -4.01 -8.84 -15.16
N TYR A 1041 -3.88 -10.16 -15.13
CA TYR A 1041 -2.62 -10.89 -15.18
C TYR A 1041 -2.63 -11.96 -16.28
N PHE A 1042 -3.62 -11.98 -17.18
CA PHE A 1042 -3.68 -12.88 -18.34
C PHE A 1042 -3.33 -12.13 -19.63
N GLY A 1043 -2.23 -12.54 -20.25
CA GLY A 1043 -1.77 -12.12 -21.57
C GLY A 1043 -1.52 -13.33 -22.46
N PHE A 1044 -0.67 -13.16 -23.48
CA PHE A 1044 -0.27 -14.23 -24.38
C PHE A 1044 0.98 -13.84 -25.16
N ARG A 1045 1.63 -14.85 -25.76
CA ARG A 1045 2.68 -14.67 -26.77
C ARG A 1045 2.35 -15.45 -28.01
N VAL A 1046 3.03 -15.11 -29.10
CA VAL A 1046 2.80 -15.70 -30.43
C VAL A 1046 3.99 -16.55 -30.83
N VAL A 1047 3.71 -17.65 -31.50
CA VAL A 1047 4.72 -18.50 -32.14
C VAL A 1047 4.37 -18.75 -33.60
N ARG A 1048 5.37 -19.14 -34.40
CA ARG A 1048 5.18 -19.64 -35.76
C ARG A 1048 6.17 -20.78 -36.07
N PRO A 1049 5.81 -21.75 -36.93
CA PRO A 1049 6.74 -22.78 -37.39
C PRO A 1049 7.98 -22.18 -38.08
N SER A 1050 9.11 -22.88 -38.01
CA SER A 1050 10.26 -22.58 -38.87
C SER A 1050 9.95 -22.96 -40.34
N PRO A 1051 10.37 -22.15 -41.35
CA PRO A 1051 10.15 -22.46 -42.77
C PRO A 1051 10.84 -23.75 -43.28
N LEU A 1052 11.61 -24.43 -42.43
CA LEU A 1052 12.28 -25.69 -42.71
C LEU A 1052 11.79 -26.74 -41.71
N ALA A 1053 10.97 -27.67 -42.22
CA ALA A 1053 10.73 -29.00 -41.65
C ALA A 1053 10.90 -30.02 -42.77
#